data_AF-A0A7J2HR10-F1
#
_entry.id   AF-A0A7J2HR10-F1
#
_cell.length_a   1.000
_cell.length_b   1.000
_cell.length_c   1.000
_cell.angle_alpha   90.00
_cell.angle_beta   90.00
_cell.angle_gamma   90.00
#
_symmetry.space_group_name_H-M   'P 1'
#
loop_
_entity.id
_entity.type
_entity.pdbx_description
1 polymer ?
#
loop_
_entity_poly.entity_id
_entity_poly.type
_entity_poly.pdbx_seq_one_letter_code
_entity_poly.pdbx_strand_id
1 'polypeptide(L)'
;KNGTFRIYGSTPNTGIMSPYGGYGSYHVSAYVLDDKGRVIYAPDYGIYGHRRFPSTVLARHEINRIQARVFRVKGRIYLYGLVDPYTVSVRSATRYVNPFSYWASPPTFYITLFKSETLSEPMSFYVSVQPPVAVIFTPRELNKVTLLIKYGALGRIVGLLQEIPISAEVHVHRTIYNIAINLYNISSERYLKLKNSFIEIFLVEETLSHTRKLIDEAKANLIKRDYNGFFSSAIFSWLWSIDSYRNVMAVVFDVANTSAIFFVLLLPFTFFFERLVFHAEGYKRFAVIVSTAILLTVFFSVIHPSTKLASNAYVGFLGVTLGGIFIAIIVLFTEELRSFLKEIRKKLRGEHFIEKGLVPMTTIAFSVALENMRVRKLRTVLVLFTIITTVFSLIALASFSYAISVYDKYPIKYEGEPPYEGLLVKLGIGAPWDLMGQETLSSIQAMVGLRANISPRVWLYPTSRVFSAEGVLMKVKSTHGETYIRALLGLSPTEPMNPLDLGVIYEGKALRWFIEEDKYVCYIPSEIASQLNVDVGDTINVAGIDLRILGIYDEKMYDYYLDIFGDKFTPLNPQRIISLSLETLPEEEFVTLPFGDVIIVPYELALELGGNIASIAITSNDAEYIDSLAWELAAHTAFDVILSKNGEVFMLHRRVISMIRGLEYIAFPLIIGSLNIFITILGSIKERENEIKIYSSLGLSPTGVFALFLVETMTYAFIAIVPGYILGILFNVYLVANDILPPGFSANYTSSAEVYTVSITLLATIAASLYPIMRVSRTVTPSFERKWKIPTKPVGDTWEIPLPFSVTNEKSVKGIIYYLQEFFKGLMIETDQPYIVRALNYDLSKNEIDMVVALKPIESNVTQDVIIRALRVEENKFSFTIIVKRRTGAKLVWKSSNYRFIDAVRKQLLTWRFIGPEKRRRYIMLALKSSTSTS
;
A
#
# COMPACT_ATOMS: atom_id res chain seq x y z
N LYS A 1 -8.28 -46.12 2.33
CA LYS A 1 -9.27 -46.80 3.21
C LYS A 1 -9.83 -45.78 4.17
N ASN A 2 -11.14 -45.69 4.35
CA ASN A 2 -11.70 -45.00 5.52
C ASN A 2 -11.37 -45.86 6.74
N GLY A 3 -10.79 -45.28 7.77
CA GLY A 3 -10.33 -46.03 8.93
C GLY A 3 -9.82 -45.13 10.04
N THR A 4 -9.69 -45.72 11.22
CA THR A 4 -9.07 -45.08 12.37
C THR A 4 -7.58 -45.39 12.36
N PHE A 5 -6.74 -44.36 12.36
CA PHE A 5 -5.29 -44.49 12.40
C PHE A 5 -4.80 -43.95 13.73
N ARG A 6 -3.97 -44.73 14.43
CA ARG A 6 -3.31 -44.30 15.67
C ARG A 6 -1.85 -44.02 15.38
N ILE A 7 -1.42 -42.79 15.63
CA ILE A 7 -0.06 -42.31 15.36
C ILE A 7 0.58 -42.01 16.72
N TYR A 8 1.68 -42.68 17.03
CA TYR A 8 2.43 -42.47 18.28
C TYR A 8 3.62 -41.53 18.02
N GLY A 9 3.93 -40.64 18.96
CA GLY A 9 5.17 -39.85 18.95
C GLY A 9 5.28 -38.79 17.85
N SER A 10 4.20 -38.43 17.15
CA SER A 10 4.23 -37.35 16.16
C SER A 10 4.10 -36.00 16.86
N THR A 11 5.20 -35.23 16.88
CA THR A 11 5.19 -33.85 17.37
C THR A 11 4.28 -33.00 16.48
N PRO A 12 3.35 -32.22 17.06
CA PRO A 12 2.54 -31.30 16.28
C PRO A 12 3.42 -30.23 15.62
N ASN A 13 2.91 -29.63 14.56
CA ASN A 13 3.60 -28.53 13.89
C ASN A 13 3.78 -27.35 14.86
N THR A 14 5.04 -27.00 15.15
CA THR A 14 5.45 -25.95 16.09
C THR A 14 5.76 -24.61 15.41
N GLY A 15 5.56 -24.50 14.09
CA GLY A 15 5.84 -23.26 13.35
C GLY A 15 4.71 -22.23 13.47
N ILE A 16 5.05 -20.99 13.84
CA ILE A 16 4.13 -19.83 13.80
C ILE A 16 3.70 -19.50 12.35
N MET A 17 4.48 -19.93 11.35
CA MET A 17 4.29 -19.63 9.92
C MET A 17 4.21 -20.88 9.02
N SER A 18 3.77 -22.03 9.53
CA SER A 18 3.66 -23.19 8.64
C SER A 18 2.59 -22.97 7.56
N PRO A 19 2.87 -23.28 6.27
CA PRO A 19 1.88 -23.20 5.19
C PRO A 19 0.65 -24.10 5.40
N TYR A 20 0.71 -25.00 6.40
CA TYR A 20 -0.35 -25.94 6.72
C TYR A 20 -1.11 -25.63 8.00
N GLY A 21 -0.89 -24.48 8.67
CA GLY A 21 -1.65 -24.05 9.85
C GLY A 21 -0.78 -23.60 11.03
N GLY A 22 -1.38 -22.89 11.99
CA GLY A 22 -0.69 -22.39 13.18
C GLY A 22 -0.29 -23.48 14.19
N TYR A 23 0.38 -23.06 15.26
CA TYR A 23 0.89 -23.88 16.36
C TYR A 23 -0.08 -25.01 16.78
N GLY A 24 0.39 -26.26 16.84
CA GLY A 24 -0.42 -27.39 17.30
C GLY A 24 -1.24 -28.10 16.22
N SER A 25 -0.97 -27.85 14.94
CA SER A 25 -1.72 -28.44 13.81
C SER A 25 -1.02 -29.64 13.18
N TYR A 26 -1.82 -30.53 12.56
CA TYR A 26 -1.37 -31.66 11.76
C TYR A 26 -1.94 -31.53 10.35
N HIS A 27 -1.11 -31.74 9.34
CA HIS A 27 -1.53 -31.81 7.94
C HIS A 27 -1.59 -33.28 7.50
N VAL A 28 -2.70 -33.69 6.89
CA VAL A 28 -2.93 -35.08 6.48
C VAL A 28 -3.19 -35.16 4.99
N SER A 29 -2.22 -35.67 4.24
CA SER A 29 -2.36 -35.94 2.80
C SER A 29 -2.48 -37.43 2.56
N ALA A 30 -3.35 -37.81 1.61
CA ALA A 30 -3.60 -39.21 1.25
C ALA A 30 -3.19 -39.47 -0.20
N TYR A 31 -2.50 -40.58 -0.43
CA TYR A 31 -2.08 -41.04 -1.75
C TYR A 31 -2.44 -42.52 -1.90
N VAL A 32 -2.71 -42.94 -3.13
CA VAL A 32 -2.74 -44.37 -3.47
C VAL A 32 -1.65 -44.60 -4.51
N LEU A 33 -0.78 -45.55 -4.22
CA LEU A 33 0.31 -45.96 -5.11
C LEU A 33 -0.09 -47.25 -5.83
N ASP A 34 0.43 -47.47 -7.04
CA ASP A 34 0.41 -48.77 -7.68
C ASP A 34 1.60 -49.64 -7.24
N ASP A 35 1.67 -50.88 -7.74
CA ASP A 35 2.72 -51.85 -7.41
C ASP A 35 4.14 -51.37 -7.78
N LYS A 36 4.26 -50.33 -8.61
CA LYS A 36 5.52 -49.71 -9.02
C LYS A 36 5.81 -48.41 -8.27
N GLY A 37 5.02 -48.07 -7.24
CA GLY A 37 5.18 -46.85 -6.45
C GLY A 37 4.65 -45.59 -7.13
N ARG A 38 3.91 -45.69 -8.25
CA ARG A 38 3.35 -44.53 -8.96
C ARG A 38 2.06 -44.07 -8.30
N VAL A 39 1.93 -42.76 -8.08
CA VAL A 39 0.72 -42.15 -7.53
C VAL A 39 -0.44 -42.30 -8.54
N ILE A 40 -1.45 -43.09 -8.19
CA ILE A 40 -2.69 -43.29 -8.96
C ILE A 40 -3.89 -42.51 -8.40
N TYR A 41 -3.83 -42.14 -7.12
CA TYR A 41 -4.71 -41.14 -6.51
C TYR A 41 -3.88 -40.14 -5.73
N ALA A 42 -4.10 -38.85 -5.96
CA ALA A 42 -3.40 -37.75 -5.31
C ALA A 42 -4.38 -36.85 -4.52
N PRO A 43 -3.92 -36.10 -3.50
CA PRO A 43 -4.73 -35.12 -2.78
C PRO A 43 -5.35 -34.11 -3.72
N ASP A 44 -6.61 -33.74 -3.51
CA ASP A 44 -7.28 -32.78 -4.38
C ASP A 44 -7.13 -31.34 -3.83
N TYR A 45 -6.36 -30.49 -4.52
CA TYR A 45 -6.20 -29.06 -4.19
C TYR A 45 -7.19 -28.15 -4.93
N GLY A 46 -8.09 -28.72 -5.73
CA GLY A 46 -9.11 -27.98 -6.44
C GLY A 46 -10.22 -27.44 -5.54
N ILE A 47 -11.17 -26.72 -6.15
CA ILE A 47 -12.25 -25.98 -5.47
C ILE A 47 -13.11 -26.88 -4.57
N TYR A 48 -13.32 -28.13 -4.97
CA TYR A 48 -14.14 -29.10 -4.23
C TYR A 48 -13.33 -30.03 -3.31
N GLY A 49 -12.00 -29.92 -3.33
CA GLY A 49 -11.07 -30.67 -2.48
C GLY A 49 -10.69 -29.89 -1.22
N HIS A 50 -9.39 -29.64 -1.05
CA HIS A 50 -8.77 -29.01 0.11
C HIS A 50 -9.38 -27.65 0.48
N ARG A 51 -9.83 -26.84 -0.51
CA ARG A 51 -10.45 -25.52 -0.23
C ARG A 51 -11.79 -25.60 0.50
N ARG A 52 -12.55 -26.68 0.26
CA ARG A 52 -13.85 -26.91 0.92
C ARG A 52 -13.72 -27.83 2.14
N PHE A 53 -12.78 -28.77 2.08
CA PHE A 53 -12.50 -29.75 3.12
C PHE A 53 -11.00 -29.68 3.46
N PRO A 54 -10.60 -28.74 4.34
CA PRO A 54 -9.20 -28.56 4.69
C PRO A 54 -8.63 -29.83 5.32
N SER A 55 -7.44 -30.21 4.87
CA SER A 55 -6.72 -31.40 5.36
C SER A 55 -5.82 -31.12 6.56
N THR A 56 -6.04 -29.98 7.23
CA THR A 56 -5.36 -29.58 8.46
C THR A 56 -6.30 -29.76 9.64
N VAL A 57 -5.81 -30.33 10.74
CA VAL A 57 -6.53 -30.37 12.01
C VAL A 57 -5.67 -29.87 13.17
N LEU A 58 -6.28 -29.13 14.09
CA LEU A 58 -5.68 -28.83 15.38
C LEU A 58 -5.96 -30.01 16.31
N ALA A 59 -4.93 -30.64 16.86
CA ALA A 59 -5.11 -31.76 17.77
C ALA A 59 -5.56 -31.29 19.15
N ARG A 60 -6.83 -30.92 19.27
CA ARG A 60 -7.46 -30.53 20.54
C ARG A 60 -8.09 -31.70 21.29
N HIS A 61 -8.28 -32.83 20.61
CA HIS A 61 -8.93 -34.02 21.14
C HIS A 61 -8.12 -35.27 20.78
N GLU A 62 -8.31 -36.35 21.55
CA GLU A 62 -7.67 -37.65 21.31
C GLU A 62 -8.08 -38.27 19.96
N ILE A 63 -9.31 -38.01 19.52
CA ILE A 63 -9.83 -38.44 18.22
C ILE A 63 -10.20 -37.22 17.39
N ASN A 64 -9.47 -36.98 16.31
CA ASN A 64 -9.75 -35.91 15.36
C ASN A 64 -10.28 -36.51 14.05
N ARG A 65 -11.44 -36.03 13.58
CA ARG A 65 -12.01 -36.45 12.29
C ARG A 65 -11.47 -35.57 11.18
N ILE A 66 -10.79 -36.18 10.22
CA ILE A 66 -10.28 -35.51 9.01
C ILE A 66 -10.92 -36.15 7.77
N GLN A 67 -11.18 -35.33 6.77
CA GLN A 67 -11.56 -35.79 5.43
C GLN A 67 -10.48 -35.42 4.41
N ALA A 68 -9.56 -36.34 4.14
CA ALA A 68 -8.58 -36.17 3.07
C ALA A 68 -9.20 -36.56 1.71
N ARG A 69 -9.52 -35.56 0.88
CA ARG A 69 -10.07 -35.77 -0.48
C ARG A 69 -8.96 -36.09 -1.46
N VAL A 70 -9.18 -37.10 -2.30
CA VAL A 70 -8.27 -37.51 -3.37
C VAL A 70 -9.01 -37.62 -4.70
N PHE A 71 -8.30 -37.41 -5.80
CA PHE A 71 -8.81 -37.64 -7.16
C PHE A 71 -7.95 -38.66 -7.90
N ARG A 72 -8.52 -39.31 -8.92
CA ARG A 72 -7.80 -40.28 -9.75
C ARG A 72 -6.86 -39.56 -10.72
N VAL A 73 -5.57 -39.85 -10.61
CA VAL A 73 -4.53 -39.29 -11.48
C VAL A 73 -4.60 -39.95 -12.86
N LYS A 74 -4.59 -39.13 -13.91
CA LYS A 74 -4.53 -39.60 -15.30
C LYS A 74 -3.40 -38.96 -16.10
N GLY A 75 -3.03 -37.72 -15.79
CA GLY A 75 -1.85 -37.07 -16.34
C GLY A 75 -0.84 -36.69 -15.27
N ARG A 76 0.43 -36.71 -15.64
CA ARG A 76 1.58 -36.31 -14.82
C ARG A 76 2.48 -35.41 -15.64
N ILE A 77 2.78 -34.23 -15.13
CA ILE A 77 3.69 -33.28 -15.76
C ILE A 77 4.90 -33.13 -14.84
N TYR A 78 6.07 -33.46 -15.36
CA TYR A 78 7.35 -33.35 -14.68
C TYR A 78 8.09 -32.10 -15.17
N LEU A 79 8.45 -31.24 -14.23
CA LEU A 79 9.29 -30.07 -14.43
C LEU A 79 10.65 -30.31 -13.79
N TYR A 80 11.72 -29.85 -14.45
CA TYR A 80 13.11 -30.13 -14.06
C TYR A 80 13.93 -28.85 -13.96
N GLY A 81 14.92 -28.86 -13.06
CA GLY A 81 15.84 -27.75 -12.89
C GLY A 81 15.17 -26.50 -12.35
N LEU A 82 14.14 -26.64 -11.50
CA LEU A 82 13.51 -25.49 -10.86
C LEU A 82 14.40 -25.00 -9.70
N VAL A 83 14.88 -23.76 -9.81
CA VAL A 83 15.65 -23.08 -8.75
C VAL A 83 14.92 -21.82 -8.31
N ASP A 84 15.25 -21.29 -7.13
CA ASP A 84 14.83 -19.94 -6.79
C ASP A 84 15.44 -18.96 -7.81
N PRO A 85 14.64 -18.16 -8.54
CA PRO A 85 15.17 -17.29 -9.57
C PRO A 85 16.14 -16.23 -9.02
N TYR A 86 15.88 -15.69 -7.83
CA TYR A 86 16.64 -14.56 -7.31
C TYR A 86 17.90 -15.00 -6.55
N THR A 87 17.86 -16.14 -5.86
CA THR A 87 19.03 -16.66 -5.13
C THR A 87 19.80 -17.72 -5.91
N VAL A 88 19.28 -18.13 -7.08
CA VAL A 88 19.86 -19.16 -7.95
C VAL A 88 20.24 -20.41 -7.15
N SER A 89 19.36 -20.80 -6.22
CA SER A 89 19.62 -21.89 -5.29
C SER A 89 18.41 -22.80 -5.16
N VAL A 90 18.66 -24.10 -5.05
CA VAL A 90 17.73 -25.04 -4.43
C VAL A 90 17.95 -24.87 -2.93
N ARG A 91 17.16 -24.03 -2.25
CA ARG A 91 17.30 -23.82 -0.79
C ARG A 91 17.30 -25.18 -0.11
N SER A 92 18.46 -25.60 0.36
CA SER A 92 18.60 -26.85 1.09
C SER A 92 18.14 -26.58 2.51
N ALA A 93 17.23 -27.40 3.02
CA ALA A 93 17.07 -27.49 4.47
C ALA A 93 18.45 -27.88 5.01
N THR A 94 19.11 -26.97 5.70
CA THR A 94 20.34 -27.24 6.43
C THR A 94 20.05 -28.48 7.28
N ARG A 95 20.76 -29.59 7.01
CA ARG A 95 20.52 -30.91 7.66
C ARG A 95 20.71 -30.88 9.18
N TYR A 96 21.21 -29.76 9.72
CA TYR A 96 21.74 -29.64 11.06
C TYR A 96 21.05 -28.55 11.91
N VAL A 97 19.87 -28.07 11.50
CA VAL A 97 19.03 -27.11 12.25
C VAL A 97 18.44 -27.76 13.50
N ASN A 98 18.21 -26.94 14.53
CA ASN A 98 17.35 -27.29 15.66
C ASN A 98 16.05 -27.98 15.16
N PRO A 99 15.74 -29.22 15.56
CA PRO A 99 14.56 -29.97 15.08
C PRO A 99 13.23 -29.34 15.56
N PHE A 100 13.26 -28.44 16.54
CA PHE A 100 12.11 -27.62 16.95
C PHE A 100 11.92 -26.38 16.08
N SER A 101 12.96 -25.95 15.37
CA SER A 101 12.96 -24.81 14.44
C SER A 101 12.77 -25.31 13.00
N TYR A 102 11.61 -25.89 12.72
CA TYR A 102 11.19 -26.15 11.34
C TYR A 102 10.83 -24.84 10.65
N TRP A 103 11.84 -24.13 10.15
CA TRP A 103 11.64 -23.27 8.99
C TRP A 103 11.62 -24.17 7.76
N ALA A 104 10.45 -24.79 7.51
CA ALA A 104 10.06 -24.90 6.12
C ALA A 104 9.97 -23.45 5.64
N SER A 105 11.06 -22.91 5.08
CA SER A 105 10.94 -21.75 4.19
C SER A 105 9.77 -22.13 3.29
N PRO A 106 8.63 -21.39 3.33
CA PRO A 106 7.51 -21.67 2.45
C PRO A 106 8.11 -21.85 1.05
N PRO A 107 7.68 -22.84 0.25
CA PRO A 107 8.26 -23.03 -1.07
C PRO A 107 8.32 -21.66 -1.75
N THR A 108 9.55 -21.18 -2.01
CA THR A 108 9.80 -19.75 -2.32
C THR A 108 8.98 -19.34 -3.54
N PHE A 109 8.66 -20.32 -4.37
CA PHE A 109 7.62 -20.26 -5.38
C PHE A 109 6.65 -21.45 -5.31
N TYR A 110 5.41 -21.21 -5.71
CA TYR A 110 4.35 -22.21 -5.88
C TYR A 110 3.79 -22.14 -7.29
N ILE A 111 3.29 -23.28 -7.78
CA ILE A 111 2.78 -23.40 -9.16
C ILE A 111 1.25 -23.45 -9.10
N THR A 112 0.61 -22.56 -9.84
CA THR A 112 -0.83 -22.54 -10.04
C THR A 112 -1.18 -23.04 -11.43
N LEU A 113 -2.25 -23.83 -11.51
CA LEU A 113 -2.67 -24.54 -12.72
C LEU A 113 -3.93 -23.89 -13.29
N PHE A 114 -3.93 -23.61 -14.58
CA PHE A 114 -5.10 -23.12 -15.32
C PHE A 114 -5.35 -23.97 -16.55
N LYS A 115 -6.63 -24.14 -16.94
CA LYS A 115 -7.01 -24.69 -18.24
C LYS A 115 -6.57 -23.71 -19.34
N SER A 116 -5.83 -24.16 -20.35
CA SER A 116 -5.34 -23.21 -21.38
C SER A 116 -6.46 -22.59 -22.21
N GLU A 117 -7.56 -23.32 -22.43
CA GLU A 117 -8.67 -22.87 -23.28
C GLU A 117 -9.55 -21.79 -22.61
N THR A 118 -9.76 -21.89 -21.30
CA THR A 118 -10.70 -21.03 -20.56
C THR A 118 -10.03 -20.14 -19.53
N LEU A 119 -8.74 -20.35 -19.25
CA LEU A 119 -7.98 -19.73 -18.16
C LEU A 119 -8.65 -19.88 -16.78
N SER A 120 -9.53 -20.86 -16.64
CA SER A 120 -10.17 -21.22 -15.38
C SER A 120 -9.32 -22.25 -14.62
N GLU A 121 -9.41 -22.22 -13.29
CA GLU A 121 -8.76 -23.22 -12.46
C GLU A 121 -9.45 -24.60 -12.63
N PRO A 122 -8.68 -25.70 -12.78
CA PRO A 122 -9.27 -27.04 -12.82
C PRO A 122 -10.03 -27.41 -11.55
N MET A 123 -11.09 -28.21 -11.71
CA MET A 123 -11.91 -28.68 -10.58
C MET A 123 -11.12 -29.52 -9.58
N SER A 124 -10.15 -30.30 -10.08
CA SER A 124 -9.25 -31.11 -9.28
C SER A 124 -7.84 -31.10 -9.87
N PHE A 125 -6.83 -30.98 -9.01
CA PHE A 125 -5.42 -31.08 -9.36
C PHE A 125 -4.57 -31.24 -8.10
N TYR A 126 -3.31 -31.66 -8.27
CA TYR A 126 -2.31 -31.66 -7.19
C TYR A 126 -0.98 -31.19 -7.75
N VAL A 127 -0.26 -30.37 -6.97
CA VAL A 127 1.09 -29.93 -7.30
C VAL A 127 1.99 -30.31 -6.15
N SER A 128 3.05 -31.05 -6.46
CA SER A 128 4.15 -31.35 -5.55
C SER A 128 5.40 -30.64 -6.05
N VAL A 129 5.89 -29.66 -5.31
CA VAL A 129 7.13 -28.93 -5.64
C VAL A 129 8.21 -29.37 -4.66
N GLN A 130 9.25 -30.02 -5.17
CA GLN A 130 10.43 -30.41 -4.40
C GLN A 130 11.66 -30.05 -5.24
N PRO A 131 12.11 -28.79 -5.20
CA PRO A 131 13.20 -28.30 -6.04
C PRO A 131 14.42 -29.23 -5.95
N PRO A 132 15.05 -29.59 -7.09
CA PRO A 132 14.88 -29.00 -8.41
C PRO A 132 13.73 -29.57 -9.27
N VAL A 133 12.85 -30.41 -8.72
CA VAL A 133 11.78 -31.10 -9.47
C VAL A 133 10.39 -30.65 -9.01
N ALA A 134 9.46 -30.50 -9.95
CA ALA A 134 8.04 -30.39 -9.60
C ALA A 134 7.21 -31.38 -10.41
N VAL A 135 6.20 -31.95 -9.77
CA VAL A 135 5.26 -32.89 -10.39
C VAL A 135 3.85 -32.36 -10.23
N ILE A 136 3.17 -32.18 -11.35
CA ILE A 136 1.77 -31.76 -11.41
C ILE A 136 0.93 -32.96 -11.82
N PHE A 137 -0.11 -33.25 -11.04
CA PHE A 137 -1.03 -34.35 -11.28
C PHE A 137 -2.39 -33.80 -11.72
N THR A 138 -2.94 -34.37 -12.79
CA THR A 138 -4.15 -33.88 -13.43
C THR A 138 -5.19 -34.98 -13.69
N PRO A 139 -6.50 -34.64 -13.68
CA PRO A 139 -7.58 -35.54 -14.07
C PRO A 139 -7.71 -35.65 -15.60
N ARG A 140 -8.55 -36.58 -16.08
CA ARG A 140 -8.72 -36.92 -17.51
C ARG A 140 -9.33 -35.80 -18.37
N GLU A 141 -10.05 -34.88 -17.75
CA GLU A 141 -10.90 -33.88 -18.44
C GLU A 141 -10.12 -32.67 -18.97
N LEU A 142 -8.80 -32.69 -18.87
CA LEU A 142 -7.93 -31.58 -19.27
C LEU A 142 -7.14 -31.98 -20.52
N ASN A 143 -7.22 -31.16 -21.57
CA ASN A 143 -6.45 -31.35 -22.81
C ASN A 143 -5.09 -30.63 -22.74
N LYS A 144 -5.13 -29.33 -22.43
CA LYS A 144 -3.97 -28.45 -22.29
C LYS A 144 -4.07 -27.63 -21.01
N VAL A 145 -2.93 -27.41 -20.37
CA VAL A 145 -2.82 -26.57 -19.18
C VAL A 145 -1.75 -25.51 -19.31
N THR A 146 -1.98 -24.40 -18.61
CA THR A 146 -1.04 -23.30 -18.44
C THR A 146 -0.62 -23.28 -16.97
N LEU A 147 0.69 -23.28 -16.74
CA LEU A 147 1.29 -23.23 -15.42
C LEU A 147 1.79 -21.83 -15.16
N LEU A 148 1.39 -21.26 -14.02
CA LEU A 148 1.83 -19.96 -13.59
C LEU A 148 2.62 -20.12 -12.28
N ILE A 149 3.88 -19.74 -12.33
CA ILE A 149 4.86 -19.88 -11.26
C ILE A 149 4.88 -18.56 -10.50
N LYS A 150 4.56 -18.61 -9.21
CA LYS A 150 4.42 -17.46 -8.33
C LYS A 150 5.45 -17.49 -7.23
N TYR A 151 5.99 -16.36 -6.83
CA TYR A 151 7.02 -16.21 -5.80
C TYR A 151 6.51 -15.39 -4.61
N GLY A 152 6.84 -15.85 -3.40
CA GLY A 152 6.52 -15.19 -2.13
C GLY A 152 5.03 -15.17 -1.77
N ALA A 153 4.71 -14.67 -0.57
CA ALA A 153 3.35 -14.66 -0.01
C ALA A 153 2.34 -13.83 -0.83
N LEU A 154 2.81 -12.79 -1.51
CA LEU A 154 1.98 -11.94 -2.40
C LEU A 154 1.73 -12.59 -3.77
N GLY A 155 2.36 -13.73 -4.07
CA GLY A 155 2.13 -14.47 -5.31
C GLY A 155 2.62 -13.75 -6.57
N ARG A 156 3.81 -13.12 -6.50
CA ARG A 156 4.40 -12.38 -7.63
C ARG A 156 4.67 -13.34 -8.79
N ILE A 157 4.25 -13.00 -10.00
CA ILE A 157 4.47 -13.87 -11.16
C ILE A 157 5.96 -13.85 -11.51
N VAL A 158 6.60 -15.01 -11.40
CA VAL A 158 8.01 -15.20 -11.79
C VAL A 158 8.14 -16.15 -12.97
N GLY A 159 7.09 -16.84 -13.39
CA GLY A 159 7.19 -17.75 -14.53
C GLY A 159 5.85 -18.11 -15.14
N LEU A 160 5.89 -18.47 -16.42
CA LEU A 160 4.73 -18.90 -17.20
C LEU A 160 5.15 -20.04 -18.13
N LEU A 161 4.36 -21.11 -18.18
CA LEU A 161 4.47 -22.15 -19.21
C LEU A 161 3.09 -22.33 -19.83
N GLN A 162 2.94 -22.01 -21.12
CA GLN A 162 1.66 -22.04 -21.81
C GLN A 162 1.46 -23.35 -22.57
N GLU A 163 0.18 -23.71 -22.75
CA GLU A 163 -0.25 -24.79 -23.67
C GLU A 163 0.41 -26.16 -23.49
N ILE A 164 0.75 -26.56 -22.26
CA ILE A 164 1.33 -27.89 -22.01
C ILE A 164 0.26 -28.95 -22.30
N PRO A 165 0.47 -29.86 -23.27
CA PRO A 165 -0.46 -30.94 -23.55
C PRO A 165 -0.44 -31.94 -22.41
N ILE A 166 -1.60 -32.52 -22.10
CA ILE A 166 -1.72 -33.53 -21.05
C ILE A 166 -1.78 -34.90 -21.70
N SER A 167 -0.77 -35.70 -21.39
CA SER A 167 -0.74 -37.14 -21.67
C SER A 167 -0.56 -37.89 -20.34
N ALA A 168 -0.41 -39.22 -20.39
CA ALA A 168 -0.17 -40.03 -19.20
C ALA A 168 1.07 -39.55 -18.42
N GLU A 169 2.14 -39.19 -19.13
CA GLU A 169 3.39 -38.66 -18.59
C GLU A 169 3.98 -37.65 -19.59
N VAL A 170 4.24 -36.43 -19.09
CA VAL A 170 4.75 -35.30 -19.86
C VAL A 170 6.01 -34.81 -19.17
N HIS A 171 7.13 -34.83 -19.88
CA HIS A 171 8.41 -34.37 -19.36
C HIS A 171 8.76 -33.03 -20.01
N VAL A 172 8.74 -31.96 -19.22
CA VAL A 172 9.09 -30.62 -19.71
C VAL A 172 10.58 -30.41 -19.51
N HIS A 173 11.37 -30.82 -20.49
CA HIS A 173 12.81 -30.56 -20.50
C HIS A 173 13.11 -29.07 -20.67
N ARG A 174 14.27 -28.62 -20.15
CA ARG A 174 14.72 -27.22 -20.25
C ARG A 174 13.69 -26.24 -19.69
N THR A 175 13.16 -26.55 -18.51
CA THR A 175 12.02 -25.83 -17.94
C THR A 175 12.33 -24.33 -17.77
N ILE A 176 13.48 -23.96 -17.20
CA ILE A 176 13.90 -22.55 -17.03
C ILE A 176 13.88 -21.79 -18.36
N TYR A 177 14.52 -22.34 -19.40
CA TYR A 177 14.58 -21.71 -20.71
C TYR A 177 13.19 -21.53 -21.34
N ASN A 178 12.30 -22.53 -21.20
CA ASN A 178 10.93 -22.40 -21.68
C ASN A 178 10.16 -21.32 -20.88
N ILE A 179 10.35 -21.22 -19.57
CA ILE A 179 9.75 -20.16 -18.75
C ILE A 179 10.21 -18.78 -19.25
N ALA A 180 11.52 -18.61 -19.47
CA ALA A 180 12.12 -17.38 -19.96
C ALA A 180 11.50 -16.95 -21.31
N ILE A 181 11.38 -17.87 -22.27
CA ILE A 181 10.78 -17.60 -23.57
C ILE A 181 9.31 -17.22 -23.46
N ASN A 182 8.52 -17.98 -22.70
CA ASN A 182 7.08 -17.71 -22.58
C ASN A 182 6.84 -16.34 -21.94
N LEU A 183 7.62 -15.97 -20.92
CA LEU A 183 7.58 -14.63 -20.33
C LEU A 183 8.06 -13.54 -21.30
N TYR A 184 9.12 -13.79 -22.07
CA TYR A 184 9.59 -12.85 -23.08
C TYR A 184 8.50 -12.61 -24.15
N ASN A 185 7.92 -13.68 -24.68
CA ASN A 185 6.90 -13.61 -25.74
C ASN A 185 5.67 -12.83 -25.28
N ILE A 186 5.13 -13.12 -24.09
CA ILE A 186 3.96 -12.40 -23.58
C ILE A 186 4.29 -10.92 -23.27
N SER A 187 5.50 -10.64 -22.80
CA SER A 187 5.95 -9.27 -22.53
C SER A 187 6.14 -8.49 -23.83
N SER A 188 6.75 -9.11 -24.83
CA SER A 188 6.93 -8.54 -26.17
C SER A 188 5.59 -8.31 -26.87
N GLU A 189 4.64 -9.25 -26.81
CA GLU A 189 3.30 -9.08 -27.42
C GLU A 189 2.55 -7.92 -26.76
N ARG A 190 2.60 -7.82 -25.43
CA ARG A 190 1.98 -6.72 -24.68
C ARG A 190 2.65 -5.38 -24.98
N TYR A 191 3.98 -5.36 -25.05
CA TYR A 191 4.73 -4.15 -25.39
C TYR A 191 4.46 -3.70 -26.82
N LEU A 192 4.32 -4.62 -27.79
CA LEU A 192 3.92 -4.27 -29.15
C LEU A 192 2.54 -3.60 -29.20
N LYS A 193 1.59 -4.02 -28.35
CA LYS A 193 0.29 -3.35 -28.21
C LYS A 193 0.41 -1.94 -27.62
N LEU A 194 1.33 -1.73 -26.68
CA LEU A 194 1.66 -0.40 -26.13
C LEU A 194 2.29 0.50 -27.19
N LYS A 195 3.29 -0.02 -27.92
CA LYS A 195 4.00 0.68 -28.99
C LYS A 195 3.07 1.05 -30.15
N ASN A 196 2.21 0.13 -30.59
CA ASN A 196 1.16 0.42 -31.59
C ASN A 196 0.12 1.45 -31.11
N SER A 197 0.10 1.73 -29.82
CA SER A 197 -0.70 2.79 -29.23
C SER A 197 0.16 3.97 -28.79
N PHE A 198 1.30 4.20 -29.45
CA PHE A 198 2.27 5.29 -29.27
C PHE A 198 2.86 5.46 -27.85
N ILE A 199 2.77 4.44 -26.99
CA ILE A 199 3.46 4.42 -25.70
C ILE A 199 4.81 3.71 -25.89
N GLU A 200 5.88 4.49 -25.92
CA GLU A 200 7.25 3.97 -26.04
C GLU A 200 8.04 4.26 -24.76
N ILE A 201 8.69 3.22 -24.21
CA ILE A 201 9.45 3.32 -22.97
C ILE A 201 10.81 2.69 -23.19
N PHE A 202 11.84 3.52 -23.24
CA PHE A 202 13.22 3.13 -23.51
C PHE A 202 13.70 1.97 -22.63
N LEU A 203 13.45 2.04 -21.32
CA LEU A 203 13.83 0.99 -20.37
C LEU A 203 13.19 -0.37 -20.70
N VAL A 204 11.96 -0.38 -21.22
CA VAL A 204 11.28 -1.62 -21.61
C VAL A 204 11.91 -2.19 -22.89
N GLU A 205 12.25 -1.35 -23.87
CA GLU A 205 12.94 -1.80 -25.09
C GLU A 205 14.32 -2.34 -24.80
N GLU A 206 15.07 -1.67 -23.92
CA GLU A 206 16.38 -2.11 -23.45
C GLU A 206 16.29 -3.48 -22.77
N THR A 207 15.41 -3.64 -21.79
CA THR A 207 15.23 -4.91 -21.07
C THR A 207 14.78 -6.04 -22.00
N LEU A 208 13.87 -5.80 -22.95
CA LEU A 208 13.45 -6.79 -23.94
C LEU A 208 14.59 -7.17 -24.90
N SER A 209 15.37 -6.19 -25.36
CA SER A 209 16.52 -6.42 -26.24
C SER A 209 17.60 -7.27 -25.55
N HIS A 210 17.96 -6.94 -24.30
CA HIS A 210 18.89 -7.73 -23.50
C HIS A 210 18.38 -9.15 -23.22
N THR A 211 17.10 -9.27 -22.84
CA THR A 211 16.46 -10.59 -22.66
C THR A 211 16.57 -11.43 -23.92
N ARG A 212 16.35 -10.82 -25.10
CA ARG A 212 16.42 -11.54 -26.37
C ARG A 212 17.83 -12.05 -26.65
N LYS A 213 18.86 -11.25 -26.43
CA LYS A 213 20.27 -11.66 -26.58
C LYS A 213 20.59 -12.89 -25.73
N LEU A 214 20.22 -12.88 -24.46
CA LEU A 214 20.46 -14.00 -23.53
C LEU A 214 19.70 -15.28 -23.91
N ILE A 215 18.47 -15.16 -24.44
CA ILE A 215 17.72 -16.31 -24.98
C ILE A 215 18.46 -16.92 -26.18
N ASP A 216 18.94 -16.08 -27.09
CA ASP A 216 19.66 -16.53 -28.28
C ASP A 216 21.03 -17.13 -27.92
N GLU A 217 21.73 -16.60 -26.92
CA GLU A 217 22.96 -17.18 -26.34
C GLU A 217 22.73 -18.53 -25.68
N ALA A 218 21.68 -18.67 -24.87
CA ALA A 218 21.30 -19.96 -24.29
C ALA A 218 21.05 -20.99 -25.39
N LYS A 219 20.31 -20.61 -26.44
CA LYS A 219 20.08 -21.48 -27.60
C LYS A 219 21.39 -21.88 -28.29
N ALA A 220 22.33 -20.96 -28.45
CA ALA A 220 23.64 -21.23 -29.06
C ALA A 220 24.48 -22.20 -28.22
N ASN A 221 24.55 -22.01 -26.90
CA ASN A 221 25.27 -22.90 -25.98
C ASN A 221 24.68 -24.31 -25.98
N LEU A 222 23.35 -24.41 -26.06
CA LEU A 222 22.67 -25.70 -26.19
C LEU A 222 23.03 -26.43 -27.49
N ILE A 223 23.16 -25.71 -28.62
CA ILE A 223 23.59 -26.28 -29.90
C ILE A 223 25.04 -26.76 -29.81
N LYS A 224 25.91 -25.99 -29.14
CA LYS A 224 27.32 -26.34 -28.88
C LYS A 224 27.51 -27.47 -27.87
N ARG A 225 26.43 -27.95 -27.22
CA ARG A 225 26.45 -28.90 -26.10
C ARG A 225 27.23 -28.40 -24.87
N ASP A 226 27.39 -27.09 -24.74
CA ASP A 226 27.88 -26.47 -23.53
C ASP A 226 26.70 -26.30 -22.55
N TYR A 227 26.52 -27.31 -21.69
CA TYR A 227 25.41 -27.35 -20.75
C TYR A 227 25.57 -26.35 -19.60
N ASN A 228 26.80 -26.02 -19.20
CA ASN A 228 27.08 -25.03 -18.16
C ASN A 228 26.73 -23.64 -18.67
N GLY A 229 27.23 -23.29 -19.86
CA GLY A 229 26.88 -22.04 -20.54
C GLY A 229 25.38 -21.96 -20.84
N PHE A 230 24.73 -23.06 -21.22
CA PHE A 230 23.27 -23.09 -21.42
C PHE A 230 22.50 -22.77 -20.14
N PHE A 231 22.85 -23.41 -19.02
CA PHE A 231 22.14 -23.23 -17.76
C PHE A 231 22.29 -21.80 -17.22
N SER A 232 23.50 -21.23 -17.30
CA SER A 232 23.79 -19.84 -16.96
C SER A 232 22.93 -18.86 -17.77
N SER A 233 23.03 -18.90 -19.11
CA SER A 233 22.23 -18.01 -19.98
C SER A 233 20.72 -18.25 -19.84
N ALA A 234 20.27 -19.47 -19.52
CA ALA A 234 18.86 -19.76 -19.27
C ALA A 234 18.34 -19.10 -17.98
N ILE A 235 19.13 -19.10 -16.90
CA ILE A 235 18.77 -18.42 -15.64
C ILE A 235 18.72 -16.91 -15.86
N PHE A 236 19.72 -16.33 -16.53
CA PHE A 236 19.73 -14.89 -16.78
C PHE A 236 18.62 -14.44 -17.71
N SER A 237 18.39 -15.16 -18.80
CA SER A 237 17.23 -14.87 -19.65
C SER A 237 15.92 -14.98 -18.87
N TRP A 238 15.82 -15.90 -17.90
CA TRP A 238 14.66 -15.97 -17.01
C TRP A 238 14.54 -14.72 -16.12
N LEU A 239 15.62 -14.31 -15.44
CA LEU A 239 15.66 -13.12 -14.58
C LEU A 239 15.31 -11.84 -15.35
N TRP A 240 15.94 -11.63 -16.51
CA TRP A 240 15.67 -10.50 -17.39
C TRP A 240 14.25 -10.56 -17.98
N SER A 241 13.71 -11.75 -18.25
CA SER A 241 12.31 -11.92 -18.63
C SER A 241 11.33 -11.54 -17.52
N ILE A 242 11.65 -11.84 -16.25
CA ILE A 242 10.84 -11.41 -15.10
C ILE A 242 10.83 -9.88 -15.04
N ASP A 243 11.98 -9.24 -15.22
CA ASP A 243 12.10 -7.79 -15.17
C ASP A 243 11.38 -7.11 -16.33
N SER A 244 11.55 -7.64 -17.55
CA SER A 244 10.80 -7.21 -18.73
C SER A 244 9.29 -7.33 -18.51
N TYR A 245 8.82 -8.47 -17.99
CA TYR A 245 7.41 -8.67 -17.67
C TYR A 245 6.90 -7.67 -16.63
N ARG A 246 7.67 -7.46 -15.56
CA ARG A 246 7.30 -6.53 -14.48
C ARG A 246 7.24 -5.10 -15.00
N ASN A 247 8.20 -4.67 -15.79
CA ASN A 247 8.26 -3.32 -16.34
C ASN A 247 7.11 -3.09 -17.33
N VAL A 248 6.85 -4.03 -18.25
CA VAL A 248 5.69 -3.97 -19.15
C VAL A 248 4.38 -3.94 -18.36
N MET A 249 4.23 -4.80 -17.36
CA MET A 249 3.01 -4.85 -16.56
C MET A 249 2.80 -3.63 -15.68
N ALA A 250 3.87 -3.02 -15.15
CA ALA A 250 3.77 -1.76 -14.43
C ALA A 250 3.14 -0.69 -15.31
N VAL A 251 3.54 -0.61 -16.57
CA VAL A 251 2.99 0.33 -17.56
C VAL A 251 1.54 -0.03 -17.89
N VAL A 252 1.23 -1.30 -18.14
CA VAL A 252 -0.15 -1.74 -18.40
C VAL A 252 -1.08 -1.40 -17.23
N PHE A 253 -0.63 -1.62 -15.99
CA PHE A 253 -1.39 -1.25 -14.79
C PHE A 253 -1.51 0.26 -14.60
N ASP A 254 -0.46 1.03 -14.89
CA ASP A 254 -0.48 2.49 -14.86
C ASP A 254 -1.55 3.03 -15.83
N VAL A 255 -1.54 2.58 -17.09
CA VAL A 255 -2.52 2.95 -18.12
C VAL A 255 -3.95 2.54 -17.72
N ALA A 256 -4.13 1.36 -17.12
CA ALA A 256 -5.43 0.90 -16.64
C ALA A 256 -5.96 1.77 -15.48
N ASN A 257 -5.11 2.10 -14.51
CA ASN A 257 -5.48 2.91 -13.34
C ASN A 257 -5.81 4.36 -13.75
N THR A 258 -5.03 4.95 -14.67
CA THR A 258 -5.30 6.30 -15.22
C THR A 258 -6.70 6.40 -15.83
N SER A 259 -7.14 5.35 -16.54
CA SER A 259 -8.48 5.34 -17.16
C SER A 259 -9.63 5.36 -16.14
N ALA A 260 -9.46 4.70 -14.98
CA ALA A 260 -10.48 4.70 -13.93
C ALA A 260 -10.71 6.12 -13.37
N ILE A 261 -9.65 6.91 -13.23
CA ILE A 261 -9.72 8.27 -12.70
C ILE A 261 -10.36 9.22 -13.72
N PHE A 262 -10.04 9.05 -15.01
CA PHE A 262 -10.75 9.77 -16.07
C PHE A 262 -12.27 9.50 -16.03
N PHE A 263 -12.69 8.26 -15.82
CA PHE A 263 -14.11 7.93 -15.65
C PHE A 263 -14.75 8.61 -14.43
N VAL A 264 -14.01 8.78 -13.33
CA VAL A 264 -14.49 9.53 -12.15
C VAL A 264 -14.74 11.00 -12.49
N LEU A 265 -13.88 11.62 -13.30
CA LEU A 265 -14.02 13.02 -13.73
C LEU A 265 -15.12 13.23 -14.78
N LEU A 266 -15.41 12.20 -15.58
CA LEU A 266 -16.45 12.25 -16.61
C LEU A 266 -17.86 12.38 -16.01
N LEU A 267 -18.12 11.81 -14.82
CA LEU A 267 -19.42 11.93 -14.14
C LEU A 267 -19.78 13.40 -13.79
N PRO A 268 -18.98 14.16 -13.02
CA PRO A 268 -19.27 15.56 -12.77
C PRO A 268 -19.20 16.38 -14.06
N PHE A 269 -18.29 16.08 -15.01
CA PHE A 269 -18.25 16.76 -16.31
C PHE A 269 -19.61 16.69 -17.02
N THR A 270 -20.17 15.49 -17.21
CA THR A 270 -21.41 15.31 -17.97
C THR A 270 -22.59 16.00 -17.30
N PHE A 271 -22.62 16.01 -15.96
CA PHE A 271 -23.60 16.77 -15.19
C PHE A 271 -23.46 18.29 -15.39
N PHE A 272 -22.27 18.87 -15.19
CA PHE A 272 -22.05 20.31 -15.35
C PHE A 272 -22.21 20.77 -16.80
N PHE A 273 -21.75 19.95 -17.75
CA PHE A 273 -21.89 20.21 -19.18
C PHE A 273 -23.35 20.21 -19.63
N GLU A 274 -24.15 19.22 -19.18
CA GLU A 274 -25.60 19.22 -19.43
C GLU A 274 -26.26 20.49 -18.89
N ARG A 275 -25.93 20.84 -17.64
CA ARG A 275 -26.49 22.01 -16.95
C ARG A 275 -26.12 23.35 -17.63
N LEU A 276 -24.91 23.47 -18.19
CA LEU A 276 -24.45 24.70 -18.84
C LEU A 276 -24.91 24.81 -20.30
N VAL A 277 -24.92 23.71 -21.06
CA VAL A 277 -25.12 23.72 -22.53
C VAL A 277 -26.56 23.43 -22.93
N PHE A 278 -27.16 22.35 -22.40
CA PHE A 278 -28.46 21.84 -22.86
C PHE A 278 -29.63 22.26 -21.97
N HIS A 279 -29.46 22.21 -20.65
CA HIS A 279 -30.49 22.53 -19.66
C HIS A 279 -31.81 21.82 -19.91
N ALA A 280 -31.72 20.50 -20.08
CA ALA A 280 -32.90 19.69 -20.26
C ALA A 280 -33.57 19.41 -18.91
N GLU A 281 -34.88 19.17 -18.94
CA GLU A 281 -35.70 18.86 -17.76
C GLU A 281 -36.27 17.43 -17.85
N GLY A 282 -36.60 16.87 -16.68
CA GLY A 282 -37.19 15.53 -16.56
C GLY A 282 -36.34 14.42 -17.18
N TYR A 283 -36.98 13.51 -17.92
CA TYR A 283 -36.32 12.37 -18.56
C TYR A 283 -35.35 12.77 -19.69
N LYS A 284 -35.61 13.88 -20.38
CA LYS A 284 -34.71 14.40 -21.43
C LYS A 284 -33.35 14.74 -20.86
N ARG A 285 -33.30 15.24 -19.62
CA ARG A 285 -32.07 15.50 -18.88
C ARG A 285 -31.23 14.25 -18.73
N PHE A 286 -31.85 13.18 -18.24
CA PHE A 286 -31.16 11.91 -18.05
C PHE A 286 -30.64 11.37 -19.38
N ALA A 287 -31.44 11.46 -20.45
CA ALA A 287 -31.02 11.06 -21.79
C ALA A 287 -29.81 11.85 -22.30
N VAL A 288 -29.75 13.18 -22.07
CA VAL A 288 -28.61 14.02 -22.47
C VAL A 288 -27.35 13.70 -21.67
N ILE A 289 -27.46 13.48 -20.34
CA ILE A 289 -26.31 13.10 -19.51
C ILE A 289 -25.76 11.75 -19.98
N VAL A 290 -26.63 10.76 -20.18
CA VAL A 290 -26.25 9.41 -20.62
C VAL A 290 -25.66 9.44 -22.03
N SER A 291 -26.27 10.17 -22.98
CA SER A 291 -25.75 10.25 -24.35
C SER A 291 -24.40 10.96 -24.41
N THR A 292 -24.21 12.04 -23.63
CA THR A 292 -22.93 12.74 -23.50
C THR A 292 -21.87 11.82 -22.88
N ALA A 293 -22.23 11.07 -21.83
CA ALA A 293 -21.31 10.12 -21.20
C ALA A 293 -20.87 9.00 -22.15
N ILE A 294 -21.81 8.43 -22.91
CA ILE A 294 -21.53 7.41 -23.93
C ILE A 294 -20.62 7.99 -25.01
N LEU A 295 -20.94 9.17 -25.53
CA LEU A 295 -20.16 9.82 -26.59
C LEU A 295 -18.72 10.08 -26.14
N LEU A 296 -18.52 10.62 -24.94
CA LEU A 296 -17.18 10.84 -24.38
C LEU A 296 -16.43 9.54 -24.10
N THR A 297 -17.13 8.49 -23.68
CA THR A 297 -16.52 7.18 -23.43
C THR A 297 -16.08 6.53 -24.75
N VAL A 298 -16.90 6.62 -25.80
CA VAL A 298 -16.55 6.15 -27.15
C VAL A 298 -15.35 6.95 -27.66
N PHE A 299 -15.36 8.27 -27.52
CA PHE A 299 -14.25 9.11 -27.94
C PHE A 299 -12.95 8.80 -27.17
N PHE A 300 -13.04 8.66 -25.85
CA PHE A 300 -11.93 8.21 -25.01
C PHE A 300 -11.43 6.83 -25.41
N SER A 301 -12.32 5.90 -25.80
CA SER A 301 -11.93 4.55 -26.21
C SER A 301 -11.10 4.51 -27.49
N VAL A 302 -11.24 5.52 -28.36
CA VAL A 302 -10.48 5.64 -29.61
C VAL A 302 -9.09 6.22 -29.34
N ILE A 303 -9.00 7.23 -28.47
CA ILE A 303 -7.75 7.96 -28.19
C ILE A 303 -6.91 7.25 -27.14
N HIS A 304 -7.53 6.77 -26.07
CA HIS A 304 -6.82 6.28 -24.90
C HIS A 304 -6.48 4.77 -25.03
N PRO A 305 -5.22 4.37 -24.87
CA PRO A 305 -4.75 2.99 -25.02
C PRO A 305 -5.34 1.97 -24.04
N SER A 306 -5.87 2.41 -22.89
CA SER A 306 -6.39 1.50 -21.86
C SER A 306 -7.49 0.54 -22.37
N THR A 307 -8.30 0.96 -23.34
CA THR A 307 -9.37 0.15 -23.93
C THR A 307 -8.86 -0.98 -24.81
N LYS A 308 -7.65 -0.84 -25.37
CA LYS A 308 -6.98 -1.86 -26.19
C LYS A 308 -6.14 -2.83 -25.33
N LEU A 309 -5.69 -2.38 -24.16
CA LEU A 309 -4.77 -3.11 -23.28
C LEU A 309 -5.49 -3.91 -22.18
N ALA A 310 -6.52 -3.32 -21.57
CA ALA A 310 -7.27 -4.00 -20.53
C ALA A 310 -8.28 -4.97 -21.15
N SER A 311 -8.34 -6.19 -20.61
CA SER A 311 -9.31 -7.21 -21.05
C SER A 311 -10.75 -6.73 -20.96
N ASN A 312 -11.06 -5.80 -20.05
CA ASN A 312 -12.37 -5.17 -19.90
C ASN A 312 -12.27 -3.74 -19.34
N ALA A 313 -11.75 -2.77 -20.11
CA ALA A 313 -11.66 -1.37 -19.66
C ALA A 313 -13.01 -0.77 -19.22
N TYR A 314 -14.10 -1.20 -19.85
CA TYR A 314 -15.46 -0.72 -19.57
C TYR A 314 -16.00 -1.14 -18.19
N VAL A 315 -15.46 -2.21 -17.59
CA VAL A 315 -15.86 -2.63 -16.23
C VAL A 315 -15.45 -1.57 -15.21
N GLY A 316 -14.31 -0.89 -15.42
CA GLY A 316 -13.90 0.25 -14.61
C GLY A 316 -14.93 1.39 -14.66
N PHE A 317 -15.39 1.75 -15.86
CA PHE A 317 -16.43 2.78 -16.04
C PHE A 317 -17.76 2.39 -15.36
N LEU A 318 -18.20 1.13 -15.51
CA LEU A 318 -19.38 0.62 -14.84
C LEU A 318 -19.24 0.69 -13.32
N GLY A 319 -18.09 0.28 -12.78
CA GLY A 319 -17.79 0.34 -11.35
C GLY A 319 -17.85 1.77 -10.81
N VAL A 320 -17.24 2.73 -11.51
CA VAL A 320 -17.27 4.16 -11.14
C VAL A 320 -18.70 4.72 -11.21
N THR A 321 -19.45 4.39 -12.25
CA THR A 321 -20.85 4.83 -12.41
C THR A 321 -21.74 4.27 -11.31
N LEU A 322 -21.62 2.96 -11.00
CA LEU A 322 -22.32 2.32 -9.89
C LEU A 322 -21.95 2.95 -8.55
N GLY A 323 -20.66 3.24 -8.33
CA GLY A 323 -20.19 3.97 -7.15
C GLY A 323 -20.78 5.38 -7.05
N GLY A 324 -20.85 6.12 -8.16
CA GLY A 324 -21.48 7.44 -8.22
C GLY A 324 -22.98 7.40 -7.92
N ILE A 325 -23.70 6.41 -8.47
CA ILE A 325 -25.11 6.16 -8.16
C ILE A 325 -25.28 5.83 -6.68
N PHE A 326 -24.40 5.00 -6.12
CA PHE A 326 -24.43 4.64 -4.70
C PHE A 326 -24.22 5.87 -3.80
N ILE A 327 -23.27 6.76 -4.14
CA ILE A 327 -23.08 8.04 -3.44
C ILE A 327 -24.33 8.91 -3.54
N ALA A 328 -24.95 9.00 -4.73
CA ALA A 328 -26.19 9.77 -4.90
C ALA A 328 -27.33 9.21 -4.05
N ILE A 329 -27.47 7.88 -3.97
CA ILE A 329 -28.44 7.20 -3.10
C ILE A 329 -28.15 7.52 -1.62
N ILE A 330 -26.89 7.47 -1.18
CA ILE A 330 -26.52 7.83 0.20
C ILE A 330 -26.87 9.28 0.51
N VAL A 331 -26.61 10.22 -0.41
CA VAL A 331 -26.96 11.64 -0.23
C VAL A 331 -28.48 11.80 -0.12
N LEU A 332 -29.25 11.16 -1.01
CA LEU A 332 -30.72 11.17 -0.96
C LEU A 332 -31.25 10.57 0.34
N PHE A 333 -30.70 9.42 0.77
CA PHE A 333 -31.09 8.79 2.03
C PHE A 333 -30.75 9.64 3.24
N THR A 334 -29.59 10.31 3.23
CA THR A 334 -29.18 11.22 4.31
C THR A 334 -30.12 12.43 4.38
N GLU A 335 -30.55 12.97 3.24
CA GLU A 335 -31.50 14.09 3.19
C GLU A 335 -32.90 13.66 3.65
N GLU A 336 -33.37 12.48 3.24
CA GLU A 336 -34.63 11.92 3.69
C GLU A 336 -34.61 11.65 5.20
N LEU A 337 -33.52 11.08 5.71
CA LEU A 337 -33.33 10.86 7.14
C LEU A 337 -33.32 12.18 7.92
N ARG A 338 -32.69 13.24 7.38
CA ARG A 338 -32.76 14.59 7.97
C ARG A 338 -34.17 15.16 7.96
N SER A 339 -34.91 15.00 6.86
CA SER A 339 -36.30 15.42 6.73
C SER A 339 -37.20 14.70 7.74
N PHE A 340 -37.05 13.39 7.85
CA PHE A 340 -37.77 12.55 8.83
C PHE A 340 -37.46 12.95 10.28
N LEU A 341 -36.19 13.11 10.63
CA LEU A 341 -35.78 13.59 11.96
C LEU A 341 -36.33 14.99 12.26
N LYS A 342 -36.44 15.85 11.24
CA LYS A 342 -37.06 17.17 11.33
C LYS A 342 -38.56 17.07 11.63
N GLU A 343 -39.29 16.19 10.95
CA GLU A 343 -40.72 15.98 11.24
C GLU A 343 -40.95 15.47 12.65
N ILE A 344 -40.13 14.52 13.12
CA ILE A 344 -40.17 14.04 14.51
C ILE A 344 -39.91 15.19 15.49
N ARG A 345 -38.85 15.97 15.26
CA ARG A 345 -38.50 17.11 16.11
C ARG A 345 -39.66 18.11 16.19
N LYS A 346 -40.30 18.39 15.05
CA LYS A 346 -41.43 19.29 14.94
C LYS A 346 -42.67 18.78 15.68
N LYS A 347 -42.95 17.48 15.62
CA LYS A 347 -44.04 16.84 16.36
C LYS A 347 -43.81 16.83 17.88
N LEU A 348 -42.57 16.60 18.32
CA LEU A 348 -42.23 16.50 19.74
C LEU A 348 -42.01 17.86 20.43
N ARG A 349 -41.51 18.86 19.71
CA ARG A 349 -41.00 20.11 20.31
C ARG A 349 -41.62 21.39 19.75
N GLY A 350 -42.67 21.33 18.94
CA GLY A 350 -43.40 22.51 18.45
C GLY A 350 -42.68 23.35 17.37
N GLU A 351 -43.29 24.47 16.98
CA GLU A 351 -42.82 25.36 15.88
C GLU A 351 -41.86 26.45 16.38
N HIS A 352 -40.74 26.02 16.96
CA HIS A 352 -39.79 26.91 17.66
C HIS A 352 -38.48 27.18 16.90
N PHE A 353 -38.25 26.50 15.77
CA PHE A 353 -37.00 26.63 15.02
C PHE A 353 -37.29 27.17 13.61
N ILE A 354 -36.87 28.42 13.34
CA ILE A 354 -36.86 28.97 11.97
C ILE A 354 -35.65 28.41 11.24
N GLU A 355 -35.92 27.77 10.12
CA GLU A 355 -34.89 27.20 9.27
C GLU A 355 -34.13 28.30 8.52
N LYS A 356 -32.80 28.31 8.67
CA LYS A 356 -31.90 28.76 7.61
C LYS A 356 -31.26 27.50 7.01
N GLY A 357 -32.00 26.79 6.18
CA GLY A 357 -31.49 25.58 5.53
C GLY A 357 -30.40 25.94 4.53
N LEU A 358 -29.19 25.39 4.71
CA LEU A 358 -28.12 25.49 3.72
C LEU A 358 -28.56 24.90 2.36
N VAL A 359 -29.31 23.80 2.37
CA VAL A 359 -29.73 23.05 1.18
C VAL A 359 -30.58 23.89 0.20
N PRO A 360 -31.69 24.52 0.61
CA PRO A 360 -32.47 25.38 -0.30
C PRO A 360 -31.69 26.62 -0.79
N MET A 361 -30.75 27.14 0.01
CA MET A 361 -29.88 28.23 -0.47
C MET A 361 -28.87 27.75 -1.51
N THR A 362 -28.32 26.55 -1.35
CA THR A 362 -27.39 25.97 -2.33
C THR A 362 -28.07 25.60 -3.64
N THR A 363 -29.32 25.12 -3.64
CA THR A 363 -30.04 24.81 -4.87
C THR A 363 -30.39 26.07 -5.66
N ILE A 364 -30.82 27.14 -5.00
CA ILE A 364 -31.03 28.45 -5.64
C ILE A 364 -29.71 28.99 -6.19
N ALA A 365 -28.65 28.95 -5.39
CA ALA A 365 -27.32 29.39 -5.81
C ALA A 365 -26.82 28.61 -7.03
N PHE A 366 -27.10 27.31 -7.11
CA PHE A 366 -26.71 26.45 -8.22
C PHE A 366 -27.39 26.86 -9.53
N SER A 367 -28.71 27.04 -9.51
CA SER A 367 -29.48 27.47 -10.69
C SER A 367 -29.08 28.88 -11.14
N VAL A 368 -28.90 29.81 -10.20
CA VAL A 368 -28.53 31.20 -10.50
C VAL A 368 -27.10 31.29 -11.03
N ALA A 369 -26.15 30.52 -10.49
CA ALA A 369 -24.77 30.51 -10.98
C ALA A 369 -24.71 30.10 -12.47
N LEU A 370 -25.37 29.00 -12.83
CA LEU A 370 -25.39 28.49 -14.20
C LEU A 370 -26.12 29.44 -15.16
N GLU A 371 -27.21 30.06 -14.73
CA GLU A 371 -27.92 31.06 -15.53
C GLU A 371 -27.01 32.24 -15.87
N ASN A 372 -26.29 32.76 -14.87
CA ASN A 372 -25.36 33.86 -15.07
C ASN A 372 -24.24 33.53 -16.07
N MET A 373 -23.71 32.31 -16.03
CA MET A 373 -22.71 31.84 -16.99
C MET A 373 -23.27 31.81 -18.42
N ARG A 374 -24.54 31.44 -18.60
CA ARG A 374 -25.21 31.39 -19.91
C ARG A 374 -25.58 32.76 -20.45
N VAL A 375 -25.94 33.70 -19.59
CA VAL A 375 -26.19 35.09 -19.99
C VAL A 375 -24.89 35.75 -20.45
N ARG A 376 -23.77 35.48 -19.77
CA ARG A 376 -22.46 36.09 -20.04
C ARG A 376 -21.54 35.18 -20.88
N LYS A 377 -22.01 34.77 -22.06
CA LYS A 377 -21.35 33.77 -22.93
C LYS A 377 -19.88 34.07 -23.22
N LEU A 378 -19.55 35.31 -23.63
CA LEU A 378 -18.17 35.68 -23.99
C LEU A 378 -17.21 35.46 -22.82
N ARG A 379 -17.60 35.89 -21.62
CA ARG A 379 -16.79 35.70 -20.42
C ARG A 379 -16.62 34.23 -20.10
N THR A 380 -17.72 33.48 -20.07
CA THR A 380 -17.69 32.04 -19.77
C THR A 380 -16.76 31.30 -20.71
N VAL A 381 -16.80 31.62 -22.01
CA VAL A 381 -15.91 31.02 -23.02
C VAL A 381 -14.45 31.43 -22.80
N LEU A 382 -14.15 32.69 -22.51
CA LEU A 382 -12.78 33.15 -22.25
C LEU A 382 -12.19 32.49 -21.00
N VAL A 383 -12.95 32.41 -19.90
CA VAL A 383 -12.49 31.73 -18.67
C VAL A 383 -12.26 30.24 -18.92
N LEU A 384 -13.20 29.56 -19.60
CA LEU A 384 -13.02 28.16 -19.98
C LEU A 384 -11.79 27.97 -20.86
N PHE A 385 -11.58 28.83 -21.87
CA PHE A 385 -10.42 28.78 -22.75
C PHE A 385 -9.12 28.90 -21.95
N THR A 386 -9.03 29.85 -21.02
CA THR A 386 -7.85 30.03 -20.15
C THR A 386 -7.56 28.80 -19.29
N ILE A 387 -8.59 28.17 -18.71
CA ILE A 387 -8.41 26.97 -17.89
C ILE A 387 -8.06 25.76 -18.77
N ILE A 388 -8.73 25.61 -19.93
CA ILE A 388 -8.45 24.55 -20.90
C ILE A 388 -7.00 24.64 -21.38
N THR A 389 -6.51 25.82 -21.77
CA THR A 389 -5.11 26.00 -22.22
C THR A 389 -4.11 25.74 -21.10
N THR A 390 -4.43 26.13 -19.87
CA THR A 390 -3.61 25.83 -18.70
C THR A 390 -3.51 24.32 -18.47
N VAL A 391 -4.65 23.62 -18.41
CA VAL A 391 -4.71 22.16 -18.24
C VAL A 391 -4.00 21.44 -19.40
N PHE A 392 -4.26 21.88 -20.64
CA PHE A 392 -3.58 21.39 -21.85
C PHE A 392 -2.06 21.51 -21.72
N SER A 393 -1.55 22.69 -21.37
CA SER A 393 -0.11 22.93 -21.25
C SER A 393 0.53 22.08 -20.16
N LEU A 394 -0.15 21.92 -19.03
CA LEU A 394 0.31 21.10 -17.92
C LEU A 394 0.38 19.63 -18.33
N ILE A 395 -0.62 19.12 -19.04
CA ILE A 395 -0.67 17.71 -19.46
C ILE A 395 0.34 17.43 -20.58
N ALA A 396 0.50 18.35 -21.54
CA ALA A 396 1.54 18.25 -22.55
C ALA A 396 2.94 18.16 -21.92
N LEU A 397 3.21 18.96 -20.88
CA LEU A 397 4.49 18.98 -20.15
C LEU A 397 4.60 17.89 -19.08
N ALA A 398 3.50 17.26 -18.67
CA ALA A 398 3.47 16.32 -17.55
C ALA A 398 3.93 14.90 -17.88
N SER A 399 4.43 14.66 -19.09
CA SER A 399 5.05 13.41 -19.51
C SER A 399 6.39 13.16 -18.78
N PHE A 400 6.35 13.00 -17.46
CA PHE A 400 7.50 12.61 -16.68
C PHE A 400 7.71 11.11 -16.78
N SER A 401 8.93 10.72 -17.12
CA SER A 401 9.34 9.34 -17.02
C SER A 401 9.52 8.99 -15.54
N TYR A 402 8.79 7.97 -15.07
CA TYR A 402 9.21 7.22 -13.89
C TYR A 402 10.51 6.53 -14.25
N ALA A 403 11.63 7.22 -14.04
CA ALA A 403 12.92 6.56 -14.03
C ALA A 403 12.96 5.70 -12.77
N ILE A 404 12.57 4.44 -12.93
CA ILE A 404 12.87 3.42 -11.94
C ILE A 404 14.36 3.17 -12.08
N SER A 405 15.18 3.93 -11.34
CA SER A 405 16.55 3.48 -11.12
C SER A 405 16.45 2.30 -10.17
N VAL A 406 16.74 1.11 -10.70
CA VAL A 406 16.67 -0.16 -9.95
C VAL A 406 17.93 -0.38 -9.10
N TYR A 407 18.89 0.53 -9.19
CA TYR A 407 20.25 0.32 -8.73
C TYR A 407 20.82 1.60 -8.12
N ASP A 408 21.54 1.42 -7.01
CA ASP A 408 22.31 2.46 -6.33
C ASP A 408 23.70 1.88 -6.04
N LYS A 409 24.75 2.54 -6.54
CA LYS A 409 26.15 2.26 -6.19
C LYS A 409 26.51 3.24 -5.11
N TYR A 410 26.42 2.81 -3.85
CA TYR A 410 26.72 3.69 -2.73
C TYR A 410 28.03 3.28 -2.05
N PRO A 411 28.91 4.26 -1.74
CA PRO A 411 30.17 3.98 -1.07
C PRO A 411 29.92 3.54 0.37
N ILE A 412 30.63 2.50 0.80
CA ILE A 412 30.74 2.09 2.20
C ILE A 412 32.01 2.71 2.75
N LYS A 413 31.92 3.30 3.94
CA LYS A 413 33.12 3.75 4.65
C LYS A 413 33.84 2.54 5.23
N TYR A 414 34.94 2.14 4.61
CA TYR A 414 35.85 1.11 5.11
C TYR A 414 36.95 1.77 5.95
N GLU A 415 37.27 1.21 7.11
CA GLU A 415 38.36 1.71 7.96
C GLU A 415 39.67 0.98 7.58
N GLY A 416 40.49 1.62 6.73
CA GLY A 416 41.76 1.07 6.24
C GLY A 416 41.74 0.83 4.72
N GLU A 417 42.74 0.10 4.23
CA GLU A 417 42.75 -0.40 2.84
C GLU A 417 42.02 -1.75 2.78
N PRO A 418 41.12 -1.97 1.80
CA PRO A 418 40.42 -3.25 1.66
C PRO A 418 41.42 -4.39 1.38
N PRO A 419 41.20 -5.60 1.92
CA PRO A 419 42.17 -6.70 1.86
C PRO A 419 42.46 -7.22 0.45
N TYR A 420 41.56 -7.01 -0.51
CA TYR A 420 41.75 -7.37 -1.91
C TYR A 420 40.85 -6.53 -2.83
N GLU A 421 41.21 -6.48 -4.11
CA GLU A 421 40.36 -5.93 -5.18
C GLU A 421 39.51 -7.04 -5.80
N GLY A 422 38.21 -6.79 -5.95
CA GLY A 422 37.27 -7.80 -6.45
C GLY A 422 35.86 -7.64 -5.90
N LEU A 423 35.10 -8.74 -5.95
CA LEU A 423 33.73 -8.83 -5.47
C LEU A 423 33.63 -9.77 -4.29
N LEU A 424 32.73 -9.44 -3.36
CA LEU A 424 32.19 -10.37 -2.38
C LEU A 424 30.70 -10.51 -2.64
N VAL A 425 30.27 -11.73 -2.90
CA VAL A 425 28.87 -12.09 -3.15
C VAL A 425 28.36 -12.83 -1.92
N LYS A 426 27.31 -12.30 -1.29
CA LYS A 426 26.64 -12.93 -0.14
C LYS A 426 25.13 -12.80 -0.26
N LEU A 427 24.39 -13.60 0.49
CA LEU A 427 22.93 -13.56 0.55
C LEU A 427 22.48 -13.07 1.93
N GLY A 428 23.08 -11.99 2.45
CA GLY A 428 22.83 -11.46 3.78
C GLY A 428 24.04 -11.57 4.71
N ILE A 429 23.80 -11.94 5.98
CA ILE A 429 24.83 -11.96 7.05
C ILE A 429 25.38 -13.36 7.36
N GLY A 430 25.01 -14.36 6.56
CA GLY A 430 25.43 -15.76 6.76
C GLY A 430 24.62 -16.53 7.80
N ALA A 431 23.49 -15.98 8.25
CA ALA A 431 22.54 -16.75 9.06
C ALA A 431 22.07 -18.02 8.30
N PRO A 432 21.56 -19.06 8.97
CA PRO A 432 21.25 -20.32 8.29
C PRO A 432 20.27 -20.24 7.12
N TRP A 433 19.45 -19.17 7.03
CA TRP A 433 18.55 -18.89 5.90
C TRP A 433 19.19 -18.07 4.76
N ASP A 434 20.36 -17.49 5.02
CA ASP A 434 21.21 -16.70 4.10
C ASP A 434 22.32 -17.57 3.46
N LEU A 435 22.48 -18.83 3.88
CA LEU A 435 23.49 -19.72 3.31
C LEU A 435 23.06 -20.23 1.93
N MET A 436 24.00 -20.22 1.00
CA MET A 436 23.84 -20.64 -0.40
C MET A 436 24.17 -22.12 -0.58
N GLY A 437 23.43 -22.78 -1.47
CA GLY A 437 23.67 -24.19 -1.82
C GLY A 437 24.76 -24.35 -2.88
N GLN A 438 25.22 -25.58 -3.07
CA GLN A 438 26.25 -25.91 -4.08
C GLN A 438 25.87 -25.50 -5.52
N GLU A 439 24.58 -25.58 -5.87
CA GLU A 439 24.05 -25.16 -7.19
C GLU A 439 24.36 -23.69 -7.53
N THR A 440 24.42 -22.84 -6.51
CA THR A 440 24.73 -21.42 -6.65
C THR A 440 26.19 -21.23 -7.10
N LEU A 441 27.11 -22.02 -6.57
CA LEU A 441 28.52 -21.99 -6.98
C LEU A 441 28.67 -22.39 -8.44
N SER A 442 28.05 -23.49 -8.87
CA SER A 442 28.08 -23.94 -10.26
C SER A 442 27.53 -22.87 -11.22
N SER A 443 26.48 -22.16 -10.78
CA SER A 443 25.86 -21.08 -11.56
C SER A 443 26.77 -19.85 -11.68
N ILE A 444 27.43 -19.45 -10.59
CA ILE A 444 28.40 -18.34 -10.57
C ILE A 444 29.65 -18.71 -11.37
N GLN A 445 30.16 -19.94 -11.25
CA GLN A 445 31.26 -20.45 -12.06
C GLN A 445 30.95 -20.40 -13.56
N ALA A 446 29.74 -20.81 -13.95
CA ALA A 446 29.31 -20.74 -15.35
C ALA A 446 29.14 -19.30 -15.86
N MET A 447 28.91 -18.33 -14.98
CA MET A 447 28.79 -16.91 -15.31
C MET A 447 30.15 -16.22 -15.45
N VAL A 448 31.05 -16.49 -14.51
CA VAL A 448 32.38 -15.89 -14.45
C VAL A 448 33.31 -16.48 -15.51
N GLY A 449 33.14 -17.76 -15.83
CA GLY A 449 34.04 -18.50 -16.71
C GLY A 449 35.48 -18.49 -16.20
N LEU A 450 36.45 -18.50 -17.13
CA LEU A 450 37.89 -18.52 -16.81
C LEU A 450 38.49 -17.11 -16.60
N ARG A 451 37.66 -16.06 -16.46
CA ARG A 451 38.12 -14.65 -16.42
C ARG A 451 38.41 -14.13 -15.03
N ALA A 452 37.97 -14.83 -13.98
CA ALA A 452 38.24 -14.46 -12.60
C ALA A 452 38.41 -15.72 -11.74
N ASN A 453 39.15 -15.58 -10.64
CA ASN A 453 39.25 -16.62 -9.62
C ASN A 453 38.03 -16.56 -8.73
N ILE A 454 37.49 -17.73 -8.39
CA ILE A 454 36.26 -17.87 -7.60
C ILE A 454 36.60 -18.63 -6.33
N SER A 455 36.42 -17.95 -5.21
CA SER A 455 36.81 -18.43 -3.89
C SER A 455 35.57 -18.57 -3.01
N PRO A 456 34.86 -19.72 -3.05
CA PRO A 456 33.74 -19.98 -2.16
C PRO A 456 34.21 -20.18 -0.72
N ARG A 457 33.44 -19.66 0.24
CA ARG A 457 33.64 -19.85 1.68
C ARG A 457 32.47 -20.62 2.26
N VAL A 458 32.77 -21.78 2.85
CA VAL A 458 31.76 -22.76 3.28
C VAL A 458 31.75 -22.85 4.80
N TRP A 459 30.57 -22.70 5.40
CA TRP A 459 30.36 -22.86 6.83
C TRP A 459 29.72 -24.21 7.11
N LEU A 460 30.34 -24.97 8.00
CA LEU A 460 29.86 -26.28 8.44
C LEU A 460 29.75 -26.32 9.96
N TYR A 461 28.52 -26.47 10.44
CA TYR A 461 28.21 -26.64 11.85
C TYR A 461 27.97 -28.13 12.17
N PRO A 462 28.38 -28.63 13.35
CA PRO A 462 28.02 -29.96 13.81
C PRO A 462 26.51 -30.06 14.12
N THR A 463 26.00 -31.29 14.20
CA THR A 463 24.63 -31.56 14.66
C THR A 463 24.46 -31.09 16.11
N SER A 464 23.45 -30.26 16.35
CA SER A 464 23.06 -29.89 17.72
C SER A 464 22.48 -31.11 18.45
N ARG A 465 22.98 -31.42 19.65
CA ARG A 465 22.60 -32.61 20.43
C ARG A 465 21.65 -32.24 21.57
N VAL A 466 20.43 -32.79 21.55
CA VAL A 466 19.31 -32.50 22.46
C VAL A 466 19.57 -32.81 23.94
N PHE A 467 20.56 -33.65 24.25
CA PHE A 467 20.76 -34.17 25.61
C PHE A 467 22.13 -33.85 26.24
N SER A 468 22.98 -33.09 25.55
CA SER A 468 24.25 -32.61 26.12
C SER A 468 24.14 -31.11 26.38
N ALA A 469 24.35 -30.68 27.62
CA ALA A 469 24.50 -29.27 28.01
C ALA A 469 25.73 -28.57 27.37
N GLU A 470 26.36 -29.22 26.40
CA GLU A 470 27.61 -28.83 25.74
C GLU A 470 27.36 -28.00 24.46
N GLY A 471 26.11 -27.90 23.97
CA GLY A 471 25.75 -27.06 22.83
C GLY A 471 26.20 -27.61 21.46
N VAL A 472 26.47 -26.72 20.50
CA VAL A 472 26.93 -27.06 19.13
C VAL A 472 28.46 -27.18 19.12
N LEU A 473 28.94 -28.40 19.40
CA LEU A 473 30.38 -28.73 19.45
C LEU A 473 30.71 -29.94 18.57
N MET A 474 31.87 -29.89 17.93
CA MET A 474 32.45 -30.96 17.13
C MET A 474 33.70 -31.47 17.85
N LYS A 475 33.76 -32.78 18.06
CA LYS A 475 34.88 -33.42 18.75
C LYS A 475 36.06 -33.60 17.81
N VAL A 476 37.24 -33.19 18.25
CA VAL A 476 38.52 -33.36 17.57
C VAL A 476 39.42 -34.22 18.44
N LYS A 477 40.04 -35.24 17.86
CA LYS A 477 40.93 -36.17 18.58
C LYS A 477 42.30 -36.22 17.93
N SER A 478 43.31 -36.35 18.77
CA SER A 478 44.69 -36.69 18.43
C SER A 478 45.05 -38.02 19.12
N THR A 479 46.21 -38.58 18.78
CA THR A 479 46.81 -39.69 19.53
C THR A 479 47.11 -39.33 21.00
N HIS A 480 47.25 -38.03 21.32
CA HIS A 480 47.65 -37.54 22.64
C HIS A 480 46.51 -36.90 23.46
N GLY A 481 45.34 -36.64 22.88
CA GLY A 481 44.27 -35.93 23.57
C GLY A 481 43.01 -35.69 22.74
N GLU A 482 42.03 -35.02 23.32
CA GLU A 482 40.79 -34.63 22.67
C GLU A 482 40.39 -33.20 23.04
N THR A 483 39.83 -32.48 22.09
CA THR A 483 39.29 -31.13 22.27
C THR A 483 38.00 -30.96 21.45
N TYR A 484 37.39 -29.78 21.54
CA TYR A 484 36.14 -29.44 20.87
C TYR A 484 36.29 -28.14 20.11
N ILE A 485 35.68 -28.10 18.92
CA ILE A 485 35.56 -26.91 18.08
C ILE A 485 34.08 -26.64 17.81
N ARG A 486 33.77 -25.44 17.31
CA ARG A 486 32.37 -25.05 17.07
C ARG A 486 31.95 -25.18 15.62
N ALA A 487 32.87 -25.01 14.68
CA ALA A 487 32.59 -25.09 13.26
C ALA A 487 33.84 -25.44 12.43
N LEU A 488 33.59 -25.92 11.21
CA LEU A 488 34.59 -26.02 10.15
C LEU A 488 34.38 -24.90 9.14
N LEU A 489 35.47 -24.27 8.72
CA LEU A 489 35.50 -23.25 7.68
C LEU A 489 36.18 -23.82 6.44
N GLY A 490 35.40 -24.01 5.38
CA GLY A 490 35.89 -24.45 4.08
C GLY A 490 36.37 -23.26 3.26
N LEU A 491 37.64 -23.26 2.83
CA LEU A 491 38.23 -22.21 1.99
C LEU A 491 38.78 -22.77 0.67
N SER A 492 38.80 -21.91 -0.34
CA SER A 492 39.32 -22.22 -1.68
C SER A 492 40.85 -22.14 -1.72
N PRO A 493 41.53 -22.94 -2.58
CA PRO A 493 42.93 -22.72 -2.94
C PRO A 493 43.23 -21.29 -3.39
N THR A 494 42.27 -20.61 -4.03
CA THR A 494 42.41 -19.23 -4.53
C THR A 494 41.93 -18.16 -3.54
N GLU A 495 41.71 -18.51 -2.26
CA GLU A 495 41.21 -17.58 -1.25
C GLU A 495 42.14 -16.37 -1.07
N PRO A 496 41.67 -15.13 -1.31
CA PRO A 496 42.50 -13.93 -1.15
C PRO A 496 42.89 -13.65 0.30
N MET A 497 42.13 -14.14 1.28
CA MET A 497 42.41 -13.97 2.71
C MET A 497 43.08 -15.21 3.35
N ASN A 498 43.88 -15.96 2.59
CA ASN A 498 44.56 -17.14 3.12
C ASN A 498 45.63 -16.76 4.17
N PRO A 499 45.87 -17.62 5.18
CA PRO A 499 46.73 -17.27 6.31
C PRO A 499 48.21 -17.12 5.95
N LEU A 500 48.66 -17.70 4.83
CA LEU A 500 50.03 -17.56 4.34
C LEU A 500 50.27 -16.16 3.78
N ASP A 501 49.39 -15.67 2.90
CA ASP A 501 49.49 -14.35 2.29
C ASP A 501 49.27 -13.23 3.31
N LEU A 502 48.43 -13.46 4.32
CA LEU A 502 48.21 -12.54 5.44
C LEU A 502 49.35 -12.56 6.48
N GLY A 503 50.28 -13.52 6.41
CA GLY A 503 51.39 -13.63 7.35
C GLY A 503 50.97 -14.01 8.78
N VAL A 504 49.84 -14.69 8.95
CA VAL A 504 49.27 -15.07 10.27
C VAL A 504 49.61 -16.51 10.68
N ILE A 505 50.63 -17.10 10.05
CA ILE A 505 51.10 -18.45 10.38
C ILE A 505 51.87 -18.42 11.71
N TYR A 506 51.48 -19.30 12.64
CA TYR A 506 52.10 -19.41 13.95
C TYR A 506 53.55 -19.89 13.82
N GLU A 507 54.52 -19.05 14.20
CA GLU A 507 55.97 -19.36 14.13
C GLU A 507 56.46 -19.87 12.75
N GLY A 508 55.76 -19.52 11.65
CA GLY A 508 56.08 -20.03 10.31
C GLY A 508 55.80 -21.53 10.11
N LYS A 509 55.03 -22.15 11.01
CA LYS A 509 54.62 -23.57 10.94
C LYS A 509 53.53 -23.79 9.89
N ALA A 510 53.92 -23.77 8.62
CA ALA A 510 53.07 -24.18 7.50
C ALA A 510 53.91 -24.83 6.40
N LEU A 511 53.40 -25.91 5.79
CA LEU A 511 54.02 -26.58 4.65
C LEU A 511 53.74 -25.83 3.34
N ARG A 512 52.46 -25.55 3.07
CA ARG A 512 51.94 -24.85 1.89
C ARG A 512 50.44 -24.60 2.02
N TRP A 513 49.91 -23.66 1.23
CA TRP A 513 48.46 -23.50 1.09
C TRP A 513 47.83 -24.68 0.33
N PHE A 514 46.50 -24.76 0.34
CA PHE A 514 45.73 -25.78 -0.37
C PHE A 514 46.00 -25.74 -1.88
N ILE A 515 45.96 -26.92 -2.51
CA ILE A 515 45.92 -27.12 -3.97
C ILE A 515 44.63 -27.85 -4.35
N GLU A 516 44.26 -27.88 -5.63
CA GLU A 516 42.99 -28.47 -6.08
C GLU A 516 42.87 -29.98 -5.74
N GLU A 517 43.98 -30.71 -5.61
CA GLU A 517 43.99 -32.13 -5.28
C GLU A 517 43.86 -32.42 -3.77
N ASP A 518 43.94 -31.40 -2.92
CA ASP A 518 43.90 -31.55 -1.48
C ASP A 518 42.47 -31.75 -0.97
N LYS A 519 42.23 -32.88 -0.30
CA LYS A 519 40.91 -33.21 0.25
C LYS A 519 40.90 -33.42 1.77
N TYR A 520 41.74 -34.33 2.27
CA TYR A 520 41.79 -34.71 3.69
C TYR A 520 42.93 -34.00 4.44
N VAL A 521 42.89 -32.67 4.40
CA VAL A 521 43.90 -31.79 5.02
C VAL A 521 43.24 -30.67 5.80
N CYS A 522 43.97 -30.05 6.73
CA CYS A 522 43.44 -28.93 7.50
C CYS A 522 44.52 -27.95 7.97
N TYR A 523 44.05 -26.77 8.37
CA TYR A 523 44.77 -25.76 9.12
C TYR A 523 44.11 -25.58 10.48
N ILE A 524 44.89 -25.56 11.55
CA ILE A 524 44.38 -25.48 12.93
C ILE A 524 44.92 -24.26 13.68
N PRO A 525 44.18 -23.71 14.65
CA PRO A 525 44.66 -22.71 15.60
C PRO A 525 45.83 -23.21 16.44
N SER A 526 46.68 -22.29 16.89
CA SER A 526 47.79 -22.58 17.80
C SER A 526 47.30 -23.12 19.16
N GLU A 527 46.18 -22.59 19.66
CA GLU A 527 45.54 -23.08 20.89
C GLU A 527 45.11 -24.55 20.76
N ILE A 528 44.51 -24.95 19.64
CA ILE A 528 44.09 -26.33 19.38
C ILE A 528 45.30 -27.26 19.22
N ALA A 529 46.33 -26.81 18.50
CA ALA A 529 47.56 -27.59 18.34
C ALA A 529 48.23 -27.87 19.69
N SER A 530 48.29 -26.87 20.58
CA SER A 530 48.86 -27.01 21.92
C SER A 530 48.05 -27.96 22.82
N GLN A 531 46.71 -27.90 22.78
CA GLN A 531 45.84 -28.77 23.56
C GLN A 531 45.91 -30.23 23.10
N LEU A 532 46.03 -30.46 21.79
CA LEU A 532 46.12 -31.79 21.20
C LEU A 532 47.55 -32.35 21.17
N ASN A 533 48.55 -31.52 21.52
CA ASN A 533 49.98 -31.82 21.43
C ASN A 533 50.36 -32.42 20.06
N VAL A 534 50.05 -31.67 19.00
CA VAL A 534 50.30 -32.03 17.59
C VAL A 534 51.10 -30.92 16.90
N ASP A 535 51.88 -31.29 15.88
CA ASP A 535 52.60 -30.34 15.03
C ASP A 535 52.23 -30.53 13.54
N VAL A 536 52.76 -29.65 12.69
CA VAL A 536 52.53 -29.71 11.24
C VAL A 536 53.02 -31.04 10.67
N GLY A 537 52.16 -31.70 9.89
CA GLY A 537 52.41 -33.02 9.32
C GLY A 537 51.73 -34.16 10.06
N ASP A 538 51.31 -33.95 11.31
CA ASP A 538 50.52 -34.91 12.08
C ASP A 538 49.08 -35.02 11.56
N THR A 539 48.37 -36.05 12.02
CA THR A 539 46.98 -36.33 11.65
C THR A 539 46.06 -36.19 12.85
N ILE A 540 44.94 -35.48 12.67
CA ILE A 540 43.87 -35.36 13.66
C ILE A 540 42.59 -35.98 13.13
N ASN A 541 41.79 -36.58 14.02
CA ASN A 541 40.48 -37.10 13.68
C ASN A 541 39.40 -36.06 14.02
N VAL A 542 38.73 -35.54 13.01
CA VAL A 542 37.62 -34.59 13.15
C VAL A 542 36.33 -35.30 12.76
N ALA A 543 35.43 -35.53 13.72
CA ALA A 543 34.14 -36.18 13.50
C ALA A 543 34.21 -37.53 12.74
N GLY A 544 35.29 -38.31 12.93
CA GLY A 544 35.50 -39.60 12.27
C GLY A 544 36.32 -39.53 10.98
N ILE A 545 36.82 -38.36 10.59
CA ILE A 545 37.65 -38.16 9.39
C ILE A 545 39.06 -37.79 9.81
N ASP A 546 40.04 -38.52 9.28
CA ASP A 546 41.45 -38.25 9.52
C ASP A 546 41.94 -37.14 8.58
N LEU A 547 42.35 -36.01 9.15
CA LEU A 547 42.85 -34.84 8.43
C LEU A 547 44.32 -34.61 8.77
N ARG A 548 45.15 -34.46 7.74
CA ARG A 548 46.56 -34.10 7.92
C ARG A 548 46.71 -32.59 8.12
N ILE A 549 47.50 -32.17 9.10
CA ILE A 549 47.76 -30.76 9.39
C ILE A 549 48.78 -30.22 8.39
N LEU A 550 48.37 -29.24 7.58
CA LEU A 550 49.26 -28.53 6.64
C LEU A 550 49.86 -27.26 7.23
N GLY A 551 49.20 -26.65 8.21
CA GLY A 551 49.74 -25.50 8.91
C GLY A 551 48.98 -25.16 10.19
N ILE A 552 49.63 -24.38 11.03
CA ILE A 552 49.10 -23.85 12.28
C ILE A 552 49.10 -22.33 12.17
N TYR A 553 47.97 -21.70 12.46
CA TYR A 553 47.82 -20.25 12.39
C TYR A 553 47.66 -19.63 13.79
N ASP A 554 48.06 -18.37 13.91
CA ASP A 554 47.85 -17.57 15.12
C ASP A 554 46.45 -16.98 15.09
N GLU A 555 45.57 -17.52 15.94
CA GLU A 555 44.17 -17.12 15.99
C GLU A 555 43.95 -15.66 16.39
N LYS A 556 44.83 -15.08 17.21
CA LYS A 556 44.70 -13.69 17.67
C LYS A 556 45.09 -12.70 16.59
N MET A 557 46.15 -13.01 15.83
CA MET A 557 46.53 -12.20 14.66
C MET A 557 45.47 -12.30 13.56
N TYR A 558 44.93 -13.49 13.32
CA TYR A 558 43.92 -13.68 12.29
C TYR A 558 42.60 -12.94 12.62
N ASP A 559 42.24 -12.87 13.90
CA ASP A 559 41.05 -12.17 14.38
C ASP A 559 41.04 -10.65 14.13
N TYR A 560 42.18 -10.03 13.79
CA TYR A 560 42.26 -8.60 13.44
C TYR A 560 41.86 -8.32 11.98
N TYR A 561 41.92 -9.31 11.09
CA TYR A 561 41.61 -9.11 9.69
C TYR A 561 40.10 -9.13 9.44
N LEU A 562 39.62 -8.09 8.78
CA LEU A 562 38.24 -7.96 8.31
C LEU A 562 38.20 -8.12 6.80
N ASP A 563 37.11 -8.70 6.30
CA ASP A 563 36.85 -8.82 4.87
C ASP A 563 36.41 -7.47 4.28
N ILE A 564 36.17 -7.38 2.96
CA ILE A 564 35.81 -6.13 2.27
C ILE A 564 34.49 -5.49 2.75
N PHE A 565 33.61 -6.25 3.42
CA PHE A 565 32.39 -5.69 4.02
C PHE A 565 32.61 -5.15 5.44
N GLY A 566 33.80 -5.36 6.02
CA GLY A 566 34.13 -4.93 7.39
C GLY A 566 33.71 -5.93 8.47
N ASP A 567 33.37 -7.16 8.10
CA ASP A 567 33.06 -8.28 8.98
C ASP A 567 34.12 -9.38 8.90
N LYS A 568 34.11 -10.30 9.87
CA LYS A 568 34.93 -11.53 9.78
C LYS A 568 34.23 -12.53 8.87
N PHE A 569 35.00 -13.29 8.10
CA PHE A 569 34.47 -14.35 7.22
C PHE A 569 34.29 -15.71 7.92
N THR A 570 34.54 -15.76 9.24
CA THR A 570 34.33 -16.94 10.08
C THR A 570 32.84 -17.25 10.29
N PRO A 571 32.47 -18.52 10.56
CA PRO A 571 31.10 -18.88 10.85
C PRO A 571 30.51 -18.11 12.04
N LEU A 572 29.21 -17.85 12.01
CA LEU A 572 28.50 -17.28 13.14
C LEU A 572 28.53 -18.19 14.36
N ASN A 573 28.50 -17.60 15.56
CA ASN A 573 28.50 -18.35 16.80
C ASN A 573 27.17 -19.12 16.96
N PRO A 574 27.18 -20.46 16.87
CA PRO A 574 25.96 -21.24 16.86
C PRO A 574 25.20 -21.21 18.19
N GLN A 575 25.85 -20.79 19.30
CA GLN A 575 25.20 -20.64 20.61
C GLN A 575 24.35 -19.37 20.71
N ARG A 576 24.57 -18.37 19.84
CA ARG A 576 23.83 -17.10 19.84
C ARG A 576 22.74 -17.02 18.78
N ILE A 577 22.57 -18.09 18.01
CA ILE A 577 21.61 -18.21 16.92
C ILE A 577 20.52 -19.20 17.31
N ILE A 578 19.26 -18.76 17.32
CA ILE A 578 18.09 -19.55 17.73
C ILE A 578 17.91 -20.77 16.82
N SER A 579 18.24 -20.62 15.53
CA SER A 579 18.11 -21.70 14.55
C SER A 579 19.18 -22.79 14.67
N LEU A 580 20.33 -22.52 15.31
CA LEU A 580 21.42 -23.48 15.49
C LEU A 580 21.48 -24.02 16.93
N SER A 581 21.12 -23.19 17.91
CA SER A 581 21.06 -23.56 19.31
C SER A 581 19.78 -24.32 19.65
N LEU A 582 19.88 -25.30 20.55
CA LEU A 582 18.74 -25.97 21.18
C LEU A 582 18.26 -25.26 22.45
N GLU A 583 19.00 -24.24 22.89
CA GLU A 583 18.68 -23.43 24.05
C GLU A 583 17.67 -22.32 23.69
N THR A 584 16.81 -21.98 24.64
CA THR A 584 15.91 -20.83 24.50
C THR A 584 16.70 -19.55 24.72
N LEU A 585 17.08 -18.88 23.64
CA LEU A 585 17.75 -17.58 23.69
C LEU A 585 16.70 -16.45 23.82
N PRO A 586 16.90 -15.49 24.74
CA PRO A 586 16.01 -14.34 24.88
C PRO A 586 16.12 -13.36 23.71
N GLU A 587 17.31 -13.23 23.11
CA GLU A 587 17.59 -12.40 21.94
C GLU A 587 18.62 -13.11 21.03
N GLU A 588 18.46 -12.98 19.71
CA GLU A 588 19.35 -13.57 18.71
C GLU A 588 20.44 -12.56 18.34
N GLU A 589 21.71 -12.96 18.45
CA GLU A 589 22.86 -12.10 18.13
C GLU A 589 23.72 -12.72 17.03
N PHE A 590 23.97 -11.94 15.97
CA PHE A 590 24.76 -12.37 14.81
C PHE A 590 26.24 -11.99 14.99
N VAL A 591 26.91 -12.71 15.89
CA VAL A 591 28.34 -12.53 16.17
C VAL A 591 29.11 -13.70 15.57
N THR A 592 30.20 -13.42 14.86
CA THR A 592 31.08 -14.44 14.30
C THR A 592 31.94 -15.12 15.35
N LEU A 593 32.36 -16.36 15.09
CA LEU A 593 33.31 -17.08 15.93
C LEU A 593 34.71 -16.46 15.81
N PRO A 594 35.48 -16.44 16.90
CA PRO A 594 36.91 -16.19 16.81
C PRO A 594 37.58 -17.33 16.04
N PHE A 595 38.70 -17.05 15.39
CA PHE A 595 39.45 -18.09 14.67
C PHE A 595 39.91 -19.24 15.57
N GLY A 596 40.09 -19.01 16.88
CA GLY A 596 40.46 -20.06 17.85
C GLY A 596 39.46 -21.23 17.96
N ASP A 597 38.20 -21.01 17.60
CA ASP A 597 37.13 -22.01 17.69
C ASP A 597 36.85 -22.75 16.36
N VAL A 598 37.69 -22.53 15.33
CA VAL A 598 37.44 -22.95 13.94
C VAL A 598 38.61 -23.74 13.37
N ILE A 599 38.35 -24.84 12.68
CA ILE A 599 39.36 -25.52 11.84
C ILE A 599 39.08 -25.20 10.38
N ILE A 600 40.14 -24.85 9.64
CA ILE A 600 40.07 -24.53 8.21
C ILE A 600 40.34 -25.80 7.41
N VAL A 601 39.48 -26.10 6.44
CA VAL A 601 39.57 -27.26 5.54
C VAL A 601 39.39 -26.82 4.08
N PRO A 602 39.75 -27.66 3.08
CA PRO A 602 39.35 -27.41 1.70
C PRO A 602 37.84 -27.29 1.56
N TYR A 603 37.36 -26.30 0.81
CA TYR A 603 35.93 -26.03 0.66
C TYR A 603 35.14 -27.23 0.11
N GLU A 604 35.74 -28.06 -0.75
CA GLU A 604 35.12 -29.27 -1.31
C GLU A 604 34.79 -30.29 -0.22
N LEU A 605 35.72 -30.52 0.70
CA LEU A 605 35.48 -31.39 1.85
C LEU A 605 34.33 -30.84 2.71
N ALA A 606 34.33 -29.53 3.00
CA ALA A 606 33.27 -28.92 3.78
C ALA A 606 31.88 -29.07 3.12
N LEU A 607 31.79 -28.94 1.79
CA LEU A 607 30.55 -29.16 1.02
C LEU A 607 30.10 -30.63 1.07
N GLU A 608 31.02 -31.59 0.90
CA GLU A 608 30.70 -33.02 0.96
C GLU A 608 30.17 -33.45 2.34
N LEU A 609 30.64 -32.80 3.40
CA LEU A 609 30.17 -33.01 4.78
C LEU A 609 28.84 -32.32 5.08
N GLY A 610 28.27 -31.60 4.12
CA GLY A 610 26.97 -30.93 4.22
C GLY A 610 27.05 -29.48 4.69
N GLY A 611 28.22 -28.84 4.56
CA GLY A 611 28.40 -27.40 4.74
C GLY A 611 27.67 -26.60 3.66
N ASN A 612 27.42 -25.33 3.93
CA ASN A 612 26.76 -24.43 2.98
C ASN A 612 27.62 -23.20 2.74
N ILE A 613 27.50 -22.61 1.56
CA ILE A 613 28.33 -21.48 1.14
C ILE A 613 27.80 -20.21 1.80
N ALA A 614 28.63 -19.53 2.58
CA ALA A 614 28.25 -18.28 3.24
C ALA A 614 28.51 -17.06 2.35
N SER A 615 29.64 -17.07 1.64
CA SER A 615 30.00 -16.02 0.69
C SER A 615 30.90 -16.59 -0.41
N ILE A 616 31.03 -15.83 -1.50
CA ILE A 616 31.92 -16.14 -2.61
C ILE A 616 32.73 -14.88 -2.91
N ALA A 617 34.05 -14.96 -2.73
CA ALA A 617 34.97 -13.92 -3.16
C ALA A 617 35.36 -14.16 -4.63
N ILE A 618 35.33 -13.11 -5.45
CA ILE A 618 35.67 -13.19 -6.87
C ILE A 618 36.74 -12.13 -7.15
N THR A 619 37.92 -12.55 -7.58
CA THR A 619 39.05 -11.66 -7.88
C THR A 619 39.46 -11.78 -9.34
N SER A 620 39.68 -10.67 -10.03
CA SER A 620 40.18 -10.66 -11.41
C SER A 620 41.17 -9.52 -11.63
N ASN A 621 42.06 -9.71 -12.60
CA ASN A 621 42.97 -8.67 -13.07
C ASN A 621 42.28 -7.67 -14.03
N ASP A 622 41.05 -7.96 -14.49
CA ASP A 622 40.28 -7.07 -15.37
C ASP A 622 39.24 -6.27 -14.56
N ALA A 623 39.57 -4.99 -14.31
CA ALA A 623 38.77 -4.09 -13.50
C ALA A 623 37.48 -3.59 -14.19
N GLU A 624 37.37 -3.68 -15.52
CA GLU A 624 36.12 -3.37 -16.24
C GLU A 624 35.17 -4.57 -16.20
N TYR A 625 35.72 -5.76 -16.37
CA TYR A 625 34.96 -7.01 -16.24
C TYR A 625 34.35 -7.15 -14.84
N ILE A 626 35.11 -6.88 -13.78
CA ILE A 626 34.60 -6.96 -12.40
C ILE A 626 33.45 -5.98 -12.14
N ASP A 627 33.52 -4.73 -12.61
CA ASP A 627 32.44 -3.74 -12.41
C ASP A 627 31.17 -4.13 -13.18
N SER A 628 31.31 -4.64 -14.41
CA SER A 628 30.18 -5.16 -15.20
C SER A 628 29.55 -6.42 -14.59
N LEU A 629 30.37 -7.36 -14.10
CA LEU A 629 29.89 -8.56 -13.40
C LEU A 629 29.17 -8.20 -12.10
N ALA A 630 29.70 -7.23 -11.34
CA ALA A 630 29.07 -6.74 -10.13
C ALA A 630 27.66 -6.20 -10.42
N TRP A 631 27.52 -5.45 -11.52
CA TRP A 631 26.25 -4.92 -11.99
C TRP A 631 25.27 -6.04 -12.39
N GLU A 632 25.70 -7.02 -13.19
CA GLU A 632 24.84 -8.13 -13.61
C GLU A 632 24.32 -8.95 -12.43
N LEU A 633 25.20 -9.24 -11.46
CA LEU A 633 24.82 -9.94 -10.23
C LEU A 633 23.84 -9.11 -9.40
N ALA A 634 24.18 -7.86 -9.08
CA ALA A 634 23.38 -7.03 -8.18
C ALA A 634 22.02 -6.62 -8.76
N ALA A 635 21.92 -6.42 -10.08
CA ALA A 635 20.69 -5.93 -10.72
C ALA A 635 19.59 -7.01 -10.78
N HIS A 636 19.98 -8.28 -10.93
CA HIS A 636 19.05 -9.37 -11.26
C HIS A 636 18.90 -10.44 -10.18
N THR A 637 19.85 -10.52 -9.24
CA THR A 637 19.79 -11.48 -8.14
C THR A 637 19.35 -10.81 -6.83
N ALA A 638 19.20 -11.62 -5.78
CA ALA A 638 19.03 -11.15 -4.40
C ALA A 638 20.37 -11.08 -3.64
N PHE A 639 21.51 -11.19 -4.34
CA PHE A 639 22.81 -11.10 -3.69
C PHE A 639 23.12 -9.67 -3.25
N ASP A 640 23.68 -9.56 -2.06
CA ASP A 640 24.47 -8.41 -1.64
C ASP A 640 25.84 -8.53 -2.32
N VAL A 641 26.08 -7.65 -3.30
CA VAL A 641 27.34 -7.62 -4.04
C VAL A 641 28.16 -6.44 -3.52
N ILE A 642 29.33 -6.74 -2.97
CA ILE A 642 30.26 -5.73 -2.48
C ILE A 642 31.44 -5.67 -3.43
N LEU A 643 31.70 -4.49 -3.98
CA LEU A 643 32.77 -4.22 -4.93
C LEU A 643 33.88 -3.45 -4.23
N SER A 644 35.09 -3.98 -4.22
CA SER A 644 36.31 -3.29 -3.82
C SER A 644 37.11 -2.92 -5.07
N LYS A 645 37.37 -1.64 -5.28
CA LYS A 645 38.12 -1.12 -6.44
C LYS A 645 38.89 0.14 -6.06
N ASN A 646 40.19 0.19 -6.37
CA ASN A 646 41.06 1.34 -6.14
C ASN A 646 41.05 1.82 -4.66
N GLY A 647 40.95 0.89 -3.71
CA GLY A 647 40.86 1.21 -2.28
C GLY A 647 39.50 1.72 -1.80
N GLU A 648 38.50 1.83 -2.68
CA GLU A 648 37.13 2.19 -2.31
C GLU A 648 36.21 0.95 -2.32
N VAL A 649 35.28 0.90 -1.37
CA VAL A 649 34.29 -0.17 -1.25
C VAL A 649 32.91 0.38 -1.59
N PHE A 650 32.21 -0.30 -2.48
CA PHE A 650 30.84 0.00 -2.86
C PHE A 650 29.94 -1.19 -2.56
N MET A 651 28.75 -0.92 -2.02
CA MET A 651 27.70 -1.94 -1.98
C MET A 651 26.76 -1.70 -3.14
N LEU A 652 26.51 -2.78 -3.87
CA LEU A 652 25.60 -2.85 -4.98
C LEU A 652 24.40 -3.68 -4.53
N HIS A 653 23.24 -3.04 -4.46
CA HIS A 653 22.00 -3.73 -4.14
C HIS A 653 20.87 -3.26 -5.05
N ARG A 654 19.97 -4.19 -5.35
CA ARG A 654 18.75 -3.90 -6.09
C ARG A 654 17.81 -3.01 -5.27
N ARG A 655 17.75 -1.71 -5.56
CA ARG A 655 16.83 -0.77 -4.91
C ARG A 655 15.96 -0.07 -5.94
N VAL A 656 14.64 -0.28 -5.85
CA VAL A 656 13.67 0.44 -6.68
C VAL A 656 13.55 1.86 -6.13
N ILE A 657 14.33 2.80 -6.68
CA ILE A 657 14.21 4.21 -6.35
C ILE A 657 13.24 4.83 -7.36
N SER A 658 12.07 5.25 -6.88
CA SER A 658 11.13 6.03 -7.67
C SER A 658 11.56 7.50 -7.65
N MET A 659 12.39 7.90 -8.60
CA MET A 659 12.74 9.31 -8.77
C MET A 659 11.69 9.97 -9.66
N ILE A 660 10.93 10.93 -9.12
CA ILE A 660 10.03 11.77 -9.91
C ILE A 660 10.88 12.87 -10.55
N ARG A 661 11.45 12.60 -11.73
CA ARG A 661 12.16 13.62 -12.51
C ARG A 661 11.16 14.54 -13.18
N GLY A 662 11.41 15.85 -13.11
CA GLY A 662 10.65 16.87 -13.87
C GLY A 662 9.46 17.51 -13.16
N LEU A 663 9.20 17.22 -11.87
CA LEU A 663 8.28 18.03 -11.04
C LEU A 663 8.60 19.54 -11.11
N GLU A 664 9.88 19.87 -11.24
CA GLU A 664 10.38 21.23 -11.47
C GLU A 664 9.80 21.90 -12.72
N TYR A 665 9.53 21.14 -13.79
CA TYR A 665 8.95 21.66 -15.03
C TYR A 665 7.43 21.90 -14.94
N ILE A 666 6.70 21.25 -14.02
CA ILE A 666 5.27 21.51 -13.77
C ILE A 666 5.08 22.75 -12.90
N ALA A 667 5.99 22.96 -11.93
CA ALA A 667 5.79 23.93 -10.87
C ALA A 667 5.49 25.34 -11.41
N PHE A 668 6.25 25.80 -12.41
CA PHE A 668 6.06 27.13 -12.99
C PHE A 668 4.74 27.27 -13.77
N PRO A 669 4.40 26.41 -14.76
CA PRO A 669 3.09 26.45 -15.41
C PRO A 669 1.91 26.35 -14.44
N LEU A 670 2.03 25.53 -13.39
CA LEU A 670 0.97 25.38 -12.40
C LEU A 670 0.76 26.67 -11.59
N ILE A 671 1.85 27.31 -11.15
CA ILE A 671 1.78 28.59 -10.44
C ILE A 671 1.18 29.67 -11.34
N ILE A 672 1.67 29.79 -12.59
CA ILE A 672 1.18 30.77 -13.56
C ILE A 672 -0.31 30.53 -13.84
N GLY A 673 -0.70 29.28 -14.09
CA GLY A 673 -2.09 28.87 -14.30
C GLY A 673 -2.99 29.21 -13.12
N SER A 674 -2.55 28.89 -11.90
CA SER A 674 -3.29 29.17 -10.66
C SER A 674 -3.46 30.67 -10.42
N LEU A 675 -2.43 31.46 -10.66
CA LEU A 675 -2.50 32.92 -10.58
C LEU A 675 -3.41 33.51 -11.66
N ASN A 676 -3.38 32.95 -12.87
CA ASN A 676 -4.26 33.38 -13.95
C ASN A 676 -5.74 33.12 -13.61
N ILE A 677 -6.03 31.94 -13.06
CA ILE A 677 -7.37 31.59 -12.54
C ILE A 677 -7.77 32.54 -11.41
N PHE A 678 -6.86 32.81 -10.46
CA PHE A 678 -7.10 33.75 -9.36
C PHE A 678 -7.48 35.13 -9.87
N ILE A 679 -6.69 35.69 -10.80
CA ILE A 679 -6.95 37.02 -11.40
C ILE A 679 -8.27 37.03 -12.15
N THR A 680 -8.55 35.97 -12.91
CA THR A 680 -9.77 35.84 -13.71
C THR A 680 -11.03 35.81 -12.83
N ILE A 681 -11.01 35.02 -11.75
CA ILE A 681 -12.13 34.93 -10.79
C ILE A 681 -12.25 36.22 -9.97
N LEU A 682 -11.14 36.82 -9.55
CA LEU A 682 -11.18 38.09 -8.83
C LEU A 682 -11.77 39.22 -9.70
N GLY A 683 -11.40 39.26 -10.98
CA GLY A 683 -11.97 40.17 -11.97
C GLY A 683 -13.47 39.95 -12.13
N SER A 684 -13.90 38.69 -12.30
CA SER A 684 -15.31 38.35 -12.48
C SER A 684 -16.17 38.75 -11.28
N ILE A 685 -15.64 38.62 -10.06
CA ILE A 685 -16.31 39.02 -8.83
C ILE A 685 -16.39 40.55 -8.74
N LYS A 686 -15.30 41.27 -9.03
CA LYS A 686 -15.25 42.74 -8.91
C LYS A 686 -16.26 43.43 -9.83
N GLU A 687 -16.41 42.94 -11.05
CA GLU A 687 -17.40 43.48 -11.99
C GLU A 687 -18.85 43.18 -11.58
N ARG A 688 -19.06 42.23 -10.67
CA ARG A 688 -20.39 41.78 -10.22
C ARG A 688 -20.73 42.21 -8.81
N GLU A 689 -19.92 43.07 -8.19
CA GLU A 689 -20.11 43.52 -6.81
C GLU A 689 -21.51 44.12 -6.58
N ASN A 690 -22.03 44.87 -7.55
CA ASN A 690 -23.36 45.48 -7.48
C ASN A 690 -24.49 44.44 -7.57
N GLU A 691 -24.35 43.39 -8.38
CA GLU A 691 -25.34 42.30 -8.45
C GLU A 691 -25.41 41.54 -7.12
N ILE A 692 -24.26 41.32 -6.49
CA ILE A 692 -24.18 40.63 -5.21
C ILE A 692 -24.88 41.44 -4.10
N LYS A 693 -24.75 42.78 -4.12
CA LYS A 693 -25.50 43.68 -3.23
C LYS A 693 -27.01 43.57 -3.44
N ILE A 694 -27.47 43.41 -4.68
CA ILE A 694 -28.90 43.18 -4.99
C ILE A 694 -29.36 41.84 -4.42
N TYR A 695 -28.62 40.75 -4.68
CA TYR A 695 -28.98 39.43 -4.14
C TYR A 695 -29.05 39.41 -2.62
N SER A 696 -28.14 40.12 -1.95
CA SER A 696 -28.20 40.24 -0.49
C SER A 696 -29.39 41.06 0.01
N SER A 697 -29.77 42.10 -0.72
CA SER A 697 -30.95 42.91 -0.41
C SER A 697 -32.24 42.10 -0.57
N LEU A 698 -32.23 41.14 -1.52
CA LEU A 698 -33.30 40.15 -1.71
C LEU A 698 -33.24 38.98 -0.71
N GLY A 699 -32.28 38.97 0.21
CA GLY A 699 -32.19 37.99 1.31
C GLY A 699 -31.22 36.84 1.09
N LEU A 700 -30.37 36.87 0.06
CA LEU A 700 -29.30 35.88 -0.11
C LEU A 700 -28.28 36.02 1.02
N SER A 701 -28.03 34.94 1.76
CA SER A 701 -27.07 34.95 2.86
C SER A 701 -25.61 34.96 2.35
N PRO A 702 -24.62 35.34 3.18
CA PRO A 702 -23.19 35.19 2.87
C PRO A 702 -22.83 33.79 2.36
N THR A 703 -23.41 32.75 2.97
CA THR A 703 -23.21 31.36 2.57
C THR A 703 -23.84 31.06 1.21
N GLY A 704 -24.97 31.69 0.87
CA GLY A 704 -25.59 31.60 -0.44
C GLY A 704 -24.75 32.27 -1.54
N VAL A 705 -24.15 33.42 -1.25
CA VAL A 705 -23.19 34.09 -2.15
C VAL A 705 -21.94 33.24 -2.34
N PHE A 706 -21.40 32.67 -1.25
CA PHE A 706 -20.28 31.74 -1.31
C PHE A 706 -20.60 30.54 -2.20
N ALA A 707 -21.77 29.91 -1.99
CA ALA A 707 -22.22 28.78 -2.78
C ALA A 707 -22.38 29.12 -4.27
N LEU A 708 -22.87 30.32 -4.61
CA LEU A 708 -23.05 30.77 -5.98
C LEU A 708 -21.72 30.79 -6.75
N PHE A 709 -20.70 31.43 -6.20
CA PHE A 709 -19.38 31.48 -6.86
C PHE A 709 -18.62 30.15 -6.78
N LEU A 710 -18.85 29.34 -5.74
CA LEU A 710 -18.28 28.00 -5.66
C LEU A 710 -18.81 27.12 -6.80
N VAL A 711 -20.13 27.15 -7.05
CA VAL A 711 -20.73 26.41 -8.18
C VAL A 711 -20.21 26.91 -9.52
N GLU A 712 -20.08 28.23 -9.69
CA GLU A 712 -19.49 28.83 -10.91
C GLU A 712 -18.05 28.32 -11.12
N THR A 713 -17.22 28.31 -10.08
CA THR A 713 -15.85 27.76 -10.15
C THR A 713 -15.83 26.27 -10.46
N MET A 714 -16.64 25.47 -9.76
CA MET A 714 -16.69 24.01 -10.00
C MET A 714 -17.12 23.70 -11.43
N THR A 715 -18.10 24.44 -11.95
CA THR A 715 -18.56 24.31 -13.34
C THR A 715 -17.42 24.60 -14.31
N TYR A 716 -16.67 25.70 -14.11
CA TYR A 716 -15.50 26.00 -14.91
C TYR A 716 -14.42 24.91 -14.82
N ALA A 717 -14.09 24.46 -13.62
CA ALA A 717 -13.02 23.48 -13.40
C ALA A 717 -13.34 22.13 -14.05
N PHE A 718 -14.54 21.57 -13.81
CA PHE A 718 -14.89 20.27 -14.39
C PHE A 718 -15.07 20.34 -15.90
N ILE A 719 -15.69 21.40 -16.45
CA ILE A 719 -15.88 21.51 -17.91
C ILE A 719 -14.55 21.75 -18.63
N ALA A 720 -13.59 22.44 -18.03
CA ALA A 720 -12.30 22.70 -18.65
C ALA A 720 -11.33 21.51 -18.60
N ILE A 721 -11.41 20.68 -17.55
CA ILE A 721 -10.39 19.65 -17.33
C ILE A 721 -10.43 18.52 -18.35
N VAL A 722 -11.63 18.09 -18.76
CA VAL A 722 -11.81 16.98 -19.71
C VAL A 722 -11.32 17.35 -21.12
N PRO A 723 -11.70 18.50 -21.72
CA PRO A 723 -11.16 18.95 -22.99
C PRO A 723 -9.66 19.25 -22.91
N GLY A 724 -9.17 19.87 -21.83
CA GLY A 724 -7.75 20.14 -21.65
C GLY A 724 -6.91 18.86 -21.63
N TYR A 725 -7.40 17.82 -20.97
CA TYR A 725 -6.80 16.48 -20.96
C TYR A 725 -6.79 15.82 -22.33
N ILE A 726 -7.94 15.81 -23.01
CA ILE A 726 -8.06 15.28 -24.36
C ILE A 726 -7.09 15.98 -25.32
N LEU A 727 -7.05 17.32 -25.31
CA LEU A 727 -6.19 18.09 -26.18
C LEU A 727 -4.70 17.86 -25.86
N GLY A 728 -4.35 17.72 -24.58
CA GLY A 728 -2.97 17.45 -24.16
C GLY A 728 -2.48 16.11 -24.69
N ILE A 729 -3.30 15.06 -24.54
CA ILE A 729 -3.00 13.73 -25.10
C ILE A 729 -2.91 13.77 -26.61
N LEU A 730 -3.89 14.36 -27.30
CA LEU A 730 -3.88 14.44 -28.77
C LEU A 730 -2.64 15.16 -29.29
N PHE A 731 -2.19 16.20 -28.59
CA PHE A 731 -0.96 16.91 -28.93
C PHE A 731 0.28 16.05 -28.71
N ASN A 732 0.39 15.32 -27.59
CA ASN A 732 1.49 14.39 -27.37
C ASN A 732 1.52 13.26 -28.41
N VAL A 733 0.37 12.67 -28.73
CA VAL A 733 0.25 11.66 -29.80
C VAL A 733 0.69 12.24 -31.14
N TYR A 734 0.29 13.48 -31.45
CA TYR A 734 0.73 14.17 -32.67
C TYR A 734 2.25 14.37 -32.70
N LEU A 735 2.88 14.76 -31.59
CA LEU A 735 4.34 14.92 -31.50
C LEU A 735 5.09 13.61 -31.71
N VAL A 736 4.62 12.52 -31.10
CA VAL A 736 5.21 11.18 -31.24
C VAL A 736 5.01 10.64 -32.66
N ALA A 737 3.80 10.73 -33.22
CA ALA A 737 3.48 10.18 -34.53
C ALA A 737 4.20 10.87 -35.71
N ASN A 738 4.73 12.08 -35.51
CA ASN A 738 5.49 12.82 -36.52
C ASN A 738 6.99 12.89 -36.21
N ASP A 739 7.50 12.08 -35.27
CA ASP A 739 8.92 12.03 -34.88
C ASP A 739 9.52 13.42 -34.54
N ILE A 740 8.72 14.33 -33.98
CA ILE A 740 9.15 15.70 -33.63
C ILE A 740 9.99 15.69 -32.34
N LEU A 741 9.84 14.65 -31.51
CA LEU A 741 10.51 14.51 -30.23
C LEU A 741 11.96 14.02 -30.40
N PRO A 742 12.90 14.45 -29.54
CA PRO A 742 14.28 13.99 -29.62
C PRO A 742 14.41 12.46 -29.49
N PRO A 743 15.37 11.83 -30.20
CA PRO A 743 15.62 10.40 -30.05
C PRO A 743 15.98 10.05 -28.60
N GLY A 744 15.25 9.10 -28.01
CA GLY A 744 15.37 8.71 -26.60
C GLY A 744 14.38 9.41 -25.65
N PHE A 745 13.55 10.34 -26.13
CA PHE A 745 12.46 10.91 -25.33
C PHE A 745 11.25 9.96 -25.29
N SER A 746 11.03 9.30 -24.15
CA SER A 746 9.86 8.43 -23.94
C SER A 746 8.63 9.24 -23.51
N ALA A 747 7.69 9.46 -24.43
CA ALA A 747 6.42 10.10 -24.10
C ALA A 747 5.46 9.09 -23.46
N ASN A 748 5.27 9.16 -22.14
CA ASN A 748 4.23 8.40 -21.44
C ASN A 748 3.02 9.29 -21.13
N TYR A 749 2.22 9.57 -22.17
CA TYR A 749 1.00 10.39 -22.09
C TYR A 749 -0.22 9.63 -21.53
N THR A 750 -0.01 8.51 -20.83
CA THR A 750 -1.08 7.78 -20.14
C THR A 750 -0.63 7.30 -18.76
N SER A 751 0.18 8.14 -18.12
CA SER A 751 0.77 7.85 -16.82
C SER A 751 -0.05 8.38 -15.65
N SER A 752 0.12 7.78 -14.47
CA SER A 752 -0.28 8.37 -13.18
C SER A 752 0.26 9.79 -12.97
N ALA A 753 1.34 10.20 -13.63
CA ALA A 753 1.78 11.60 -13.65
C ALA A 753 0.67 12.56 -14.13
N GLU A 754 -0.12 12.16 -15.13
CA GLU A 754 -1.23 12.96 -15.63
C GLU A 754 -2.37 13.04 -14.63
N VAL A 755 -2.65 11.94 -13.92
CA VAL A 755 -3.63 11.91 -12.82
C VAL A 755 -3.25 12.92 -11.74
N TYR A 756 -1.98 12.93 -11.32
CA TYR A 756 -1.52 13.90 -10.34
C TYR A 756 -1.63 15.32 -10.89
N THR A 757 -1.26 15.54 -12.14
CA THR A 757 -1.33 16.85 -12.79
C THR A 757 -2.77 17.36 -12.86
N VAL A 758 -3.71 16.53 -13.31
CA VAL A 758 -5.15 16.81 -13.35
C VAL A 758 -5.69 17.09 -11.95
N SER A 759 -5.34 16.26 -10.97
CA SER A 759 -5.81 16.41 -9.59
C SER A 759 -5.27 17.69 -8.95
N ILE A 760 -3.97 17.97 -9.11
CA ILE A 760 -3.32 19.18 -8.61
C ILE A 760 -3.91 20.40 -9.30
N THR A 761 -4.15 20.37 -10.61
CA THR A 761 -4.74 21.49 -11.35
C THR A 761 -6.18 21.75 -10.91
N LEU A 762 -6.98 20.70 -10.70
CA LEU A 762 -8.34 20.81 -10.18
C LEU A 762 -8.34 21.44 -8.78
N LEU A 763 -7.49 20.93 -7.88
CA LEU A 763 -7.35 21.43 -6.52
C LEU A 763 -6.84 22.86 -6.49
N ALA A 764 -5.85 23.21 -7.32
CA ALA A 764 -5.30 24.54 -7.42
C ALA A 764 -6.33 25.53 -7.99
N THR A 765 -7.12 25.12 -8.99
CA THR A 765 -8.23 25.92 -9.55
C THR A 765 -9.26 26.26 -8.47
N ILE A 766 -9.66 25.27 -7.67
CA ILE A 766 -10.62 25.47 -6.58
C ILE A 766 -9.97 26.32 -5.47
N ALA A 767 -8.74 26.02 -5.06
CA ALA A 767 -8.05 26.74 -3.99
C ALA A 767 -7.82 28.22 -4.33
N ALA A 768 -7.46 28.51 -5.59
CA ALA A 768 -7.30 29.87 -6.09
C ALA A 768 -8.59 30.68 -6.01
N SER A 769 -9.76 30.05 -6.18
CA SER A 769 -11.05 30.75 -6.09
C SER A 769 -11.53 30.94 -4.65
N LEU A 770 -11.12 30.08 -3.71
CA LEU A 770 -11.64 30.10 -2.34
C LEU A 770 -11.41 31.45 -1.63
N TYR A 771 -10.21 32.02 -1.70
CA TYR A 771 -9.91 33.28 -1.00
C TYR A 771 -10.77 34.46 -1.51
N PRO A 772 -10.85 34.75 -2.84
CA PRO A 772 -11.73 35.79 -3.36
C PRO A 772 -13.20 35.59 -2.95
N ILE A 773 -13.71 34.36 -3.04
CA ILE A 773 -15.11 34.04 -2.71
C ILE A 773 -15.39 34.23 -1.20
N MET A 774 -14.47 33.78 -0.34
CA MET A 774 -14.57 33.98 1.11
C MET A 774 -14.56 35.45 1.50
N ARG A 775 -13.72 36.26 0.83
CA ARG A 775 -13.64 37.69 1.08
C ARG A 775 -14.95 38.39 0.74
N VAL A 776 -15.51 38.12 -0.45
CA VAL A 776 -16.72 38.80 -0.90
C VAL A 776 -17.97 38.34 -0.16
N SER A 777 -18.13 37.04 0.10
CA SER A 777 -19.26 36.56 0.92
C SER A 777 -19.37 37.25 2.27
N ARG A 778 -18.25 37.61 2.91
CA ARG A 778 -18.22 38.35 4.19
C ARG A 778 -18.64 39.82 4.05
N THR A 779 -18.36 40.46 2.93
CA THR A 779 -18.68 41.89 2.69
C THR A 779 -20.17 42.13 2.49
N VAL A 780 -20.92 41.10 2.11
CA VAL A 780 -22.27 41.25 1.56
C VAL A 780 -23.35 41.50 2.63
N THR A 781 -23.02 41.36 3.91
CA THR A 781 -23.95 41.65 5.01
C THR A 781 -23.48 42.82 5.88
N PRO A 782 -24.02 44.05 5.68
CA PRO A 782 -23.74 45.19 6.56
C PRO A 782 -24.25 44.99 8.00
N SER A 783 -25.13 44.01 8.24
CA SER A 783 -25.83 43.84 9.52
C SER A 783 -25.03 43.10 10.61
N PHE A 784 -23.88 42.50 10.28
CA PHE A 784 -23.04 41.83 11.30
C PHE A 784 -22.46 42.79 12.34
N GLU A 785 -22.38 44.09 12.05
CA GLU A 785 -21.85 45.07 13.00
C GLU A 785 -22.82 45.42 14.14
N ARG A 786 -24.14 45.19 14.00
CA ARG A 786 -25.12 45.47 15.07
C ARG A 786 -25.61 44.19 15.73
N LYS A 787 -24.73 43.53 16.50
CA LYS A 787 -25.17 42.60 17.56
C LYS A 787 -26.10 43.37 18.50
N TRP A 788 -27.32 42.87 18.72
CA TRP A 788 -28.25 43.44 19.69
C TRP A 788 -27.55 43.57 21.05
N LYS A 789 -27.70 44.70 21.74
CA LYS A 789 -27.12 44.91 23.07
C LYS A 789 -28.26 45.03 24.07
N ILE A 790 -28.08 44.44 25.25
CA ILE A 790 -29.04 44.59 26.35
C ILE A 790 -29.04 46.07 26.79
N PRO A 791 -30.20 46.75 26.80
CA PRO A 791 -30.27 48.19 27.05
C PRO A 791 -30.04 48.57 28.52
N THR A 792 -30.19 47.63 29.46
CA THR A 792 -30.08 47.85 30.91
C THR A 792 -28.82 47.20 31.51
N LYS A 793 -28.46 47.58 32.74
CA LYS A 793 -27.38 46.95 33.52
C LYS A 793 -27.97 46.28 34.78
N PRO A 794 -27.35 45.20 35.31
CA PRO A 794 -27.83 44.53 36.51
C PRO A 794 -27.65 45.43 37.75
N VAL A 795 -28.65 45.44 38.63
CA VAL A 795 -28.63 46.13 39.94
C VAL A 795 -28.48 45.04 41.01
N GLY A 796 -27.34 44.99 41.68
CA GLY A 796 -27.06 43.90 42.64
C GLY A 796 -27.05 42.52 41.95
N ASP A 797 -27.96 41.65 42.37
CA ASP A 797 -28.17 40.29 41.82
C ASP A 797 -29.42 40.15 40.96
N THR A 798 -30.13 41.25 40.69
CA THR A 798 -31.31 41.29 39.82
C THR A 798 -31.03 42.08 38.54
N TRP A 799 -31.66 41.67 37.45
CA TRP A 799 -31.56 42.36 36.17
C TRP A 799 -32.91 42.33 35.46
N GLU A 800 -33.54 43.50 35.35
CA GLU A 800 -34.76 43.70 34.58
C GLU A 800 -34.42 44.20 33.18
N ILE A 801 -34.97 43.53 32.17
CA ILE A 801 -34.60 43.73 30.77
C ILE A 801 -35.88 43.80 29.93
N PRO A 802 -36.20 44.96 29.33
CA PRO A 802 -37.30 45.06 28.39
C PRO A 802 -36.92 44.36 27.08
N LEU A 803 -37.80 43.47 26.61
CA LEU A 803 -37.64 42.80 25.32
C LEU A 803 -38.25 43.69 24.21
N PRO A 804 -37.60 43.84 23.05
CA PRO A 804 -38.07 44.71 21.95
C PRO A 804 -39.21 44.03 21.17
N PHE A 805 -40.30 43.71 21.86
CA PHE A 805 -41.42 42.96 21.34
C PHE A 805 -42.71 43.40 22.03
N SER A 806 -43.69 43.84 21.22
CA SER A 806 -45.00 44.27 21.69
C SER A 806 -46.13 43.62 20.89
N VAL A 807 -47.27 43.45 21.55
CA VAL A 807 -48.47 42.79 21.01
C VAL A 807 -49.71 43.58 21.36
N THR A 808 -50.68 43.63 20.46
CA THR A 808 -51.85 44.51 20.59
C THR A 808 -53.06 43.91 21.30
N ASN A 809 -53.10 42.58 21.46
CA ASN A 809 -54.26 41.87 21.98
C ASN A 809 -53.87 40.96 23.16
N GLU A 810 -54.62 41.03 24.26
CA GLU A 810 -54.42 40.21 25.46
C GLU A 810 -54.56 38.71 25.16
N LYS A 811 -55.45 38.31 24.24
CA LYS A 811 -55.57 36.90 23.80
C LYS A 811 -54.28 36.41 23.17
N SER A 812 -53.59 37.28 22.42
CA SER A 812 -52.30 36.96 21.81
C SER A 812 -51.18 36.88 22.85
N VAL A 813 -51.26 37.63 23.95
CA VAL A 813 -50.33 37.51 25.09
C VAL A 813 -50.43 36.13 25.72
N LYS A 814 -51.66 35.67 26.03
CA LYS A 814 -51.90 34.32 26.58
C LYS A 814 -51.40 33.22 25.64
N GLY A 815 -51.63 33.38 24.33
CA GLY A 815 -51.10 32.45 23.32
C GLY A 815 -49.56 32.41 23.25
N ILE A 816 -48.89 33.55 23.44
CA ILE A 816 -47.41 33.64 23.45
C ILE A 816 -46.83 33.04 24.73
N ILE A 817 -47.49 33.22 25.86
CA ILE A 817 -47.07 32.60 27.13
C ILE A 817 -47.16 31.07 27.01
N TYR A 818 -48.25 30.56 26.45
CA TYR A 818 -48.40 29.13 26.19
C TYR A 818 -47.36 28.62 25.18
N TYR A 819 -47.05 29.39 24.14
CA TYR A 819 -45.98 29.09 23.18
C TYR A 819 -44.60 29.05 23.85
N LEU A 820 -44.25 30.04 24.67
CA LEU A 820 -42.99 30.05 25.41
C LEU A 820 -42.92 28.92 26.44
N GLN A 821 -44.03 28.57 27.07
CA GLN A 821 -44.10 27.43 27.98
C GLN A 821 -43.80 26.10 27.26
N GLU A 822 -44.38 25.87 26.07
CA GLU A 822 -44.08 24.69 25.25
C GLU A 822 -42.57 24.64 24.91
N PHE A 823 -41.99 25.79 24.52
CA PHE A 823 -40.56 25.93 24.26
C PHE A 823 -39.69 25.56 25.47
N PHE A 824 -39.94 26.17 26.63
CA PHE A 824 -39.12 25.96 27.83
C PHE A 824 -39.31 24.57 28.43
N LYS A 825 -40.52 23.98 28.32
CA LYS A 825 -40.77 22.59 28.72
C LYS A 825 -39.92 21.61 27.90
N GLY A 826 -39.73 21.91 26.62
CA GLY A 826 -38.81 21.16 25.75
C GLY A 826 -37.33 21.27 26.15
N LEU A 827 -36.95 22.22 27.01
CA LEU A 827 -35.57 22.50 27.46
C LEU A 827 -35.30 22.06 28.92
N MET A 828 -36.20 21.26 29.51
CA MET A 828 -35.99 20.66 30.84
C MET A 828 -34.99 19.48 30.83
N ILE A 829 -34.68 18.98 29.63
CA ILE A 829 -33.65 17.97 29.39
C ILE A 829 -32.41 18.68 28.86
N GLU A 830 -31.23 18.11 29.10
CA GLU A 830 -29.99 18.66 28.56
C GLU A 830 -30.01 18.74 27.02
N THR A 831 -29.68 19.92 26.50
CA THR A 831 -29.66 20.23 25.07
C THR A 831 -28.39 20.96 24.67
N ASP A 832 -28.25 21.23 23.37
CA ASP A 832 -27.22 22.08 22.77
C ASP A 832 -27.39 23.58 23.11
N GLN A 833 -28.51 23.96 23.73
CA GLN A 833 -28.75 25.33 24.15
C GLN A 833 -27.77 25.76 25.26
N PRO A 834 -27.40 27.05 25.33
CA PRO A 834 -26.44 27.56 26.31
C PRO A 834 -27.01 27.63 27.74
N TYR A 835 -28.15 26.99 28.00
CA TYR A 835 -28.86 26.97 29.27
C TYR A 835 -29.75 25.72 29.37
N ILE A 836 -30.11 25.34 30.60
CA ILE A 836 -31.02 24.23 30.92
C ILE A 836 -32.09 24.75 31.89
N VAL A 837 -33.35 24.43 31.62
CA VAL A 837 -34.47 24.78 32.51
C VAL A 837 -34.60 23.68 33.57
N ARG A 838 -34.53 24.03 34.86
CA ARG A 838 -34.63 23.08 35.98
C ARG A 838 -36.05 22.95 36.52
N ALA A 839 -36.78 24.05 36.55
CA ALA A 839 -38.17 24.12 36.97
C ALA A 839 -38.90 25.16 36.11
N LEU A 840 -40.17 24.93 35.82
CA LEU A 840 -41.00 25.80 34.97
C LEU A 840 -42.44 25.81 35.51
N ASN A 841 -42.92 26.99 35.87
CA ASN A 841 -44.31 27.30 36.20
C ASN A 841 -44.79 28.44 35.32
N TYR A 842 -46.10 28.53 35.09
CA TYR A 842 -46.69 29.62 34.32
C TYR A 842 -48.07 29.97 34.87
N ASP A 843 -48.42 31.24 34.83
CA ASP A 843 -49.70 31.76 35.28
C ASP A 843 -50.32 32.64 34.17
N LEU A 844 -51.39 32.13 33.55
CA LEU A 844 -52.12 32.82 32.49
C LEU A 844 -53.00 33.96 33.00
N SER A 845 -53.29 34.01 34.31
CA SER A 845 -54.05 35.11 34.92
C SER A 845 -53.16 36.34 35.15
N LYS A 846 -51.90 36.11 35.54
CA LYS A 846 -50.88 37.15 35.72
C LYS A 846 -50.05 37.45 34.47
N ASN A 847 -50.26 36.68 33.40
CA ASN A 847 -49.49 36.75 32.17
C ASN A 847 -47.96 36.62 32.41
N GLU A 848 -47.58 35.59 33.16
CA GLU A 848 -46.21 35.40 33.67
C GLU A 848 -45.72 33.94 33.50
N ILE A 849 -44.41 33.77 33.27
CA ILE A 849 -43.70 32.50 33.27
C ILE A 849 -42.56 32.59 34.28
N ASP A 850 -42.55 31.67 35.24
CA ASP A 850 -41.52 31.54 36.26
C ASP A 850 -40.69 30.30 36.01
N MET A 851 -39.36 30.43 36.00
CA MET A 851 -38.49 29.29 35.79
C MET A 851 -37.15 29.42 36.51
N VAL A 852 -36.57 28.28 36.85
CA VAL A 852 -35.19 28.19 37.36
C VAL A 852 -34.30 27.73 36.21
N VAL A 853 -33.26 28.49 35.88
CA VAL A 853 -32.38 28.24 34.74
C VAL A 853 -30.94 28.05 35.21
N ALA A 854 -30.30 26.99 34.77
CA ALA A 854 -28.86 26.80 34.88
C ALA A 854 -28.18 27.26 33.57
N LEU A 855 -27.20 28.16 33.66
CA LEU A 855 -26.48 28.68 32.48
C LEU A 855 -25.24 27.81 32.21
N LYS A 856 -24.97 27.47 30.94
CA LYS A 856 -23.74 26.75 30.55
C LYS A 856 -22.53 27.72 30.53
N PRO A 857 -21.31 27.29 30.91
CA PRO A 857 -20.91 25.92 31.28
C PRO A 857 -21.49 25.46 32.62
N ILE A 858 -21.99 24.22 32.72
CA ILE A 858 -22.66 23.70 33.93
C ILE A 858 -21.68 23.64 35.11
N GLU A 859 -20.41 23.43 34.82
CA GLU A 859 -19.28 23.43 35.76
C GLU A 859 -19.14 24.77 36.49
N SER A 860 -19.65 25.86 35.89
CA SER A 860 -19.65 27.19 36.51
C SER A 860 -20.68 27.33 37.63
N ASN A 861 -21.58 26.35 37.78
CA ASN A 861 -22.67 26.28 38.76
C ASN A 861 -23.50 27.59 38.88
N VAL A 862 -23.68 28.28 37.75
CA VAL A 862 -24.45 29.52 37.68
C VAL A 862 -25.92 29.19 37.47
N THR A 863 -26.74 29.45 38.49
CA THR A 863 -28.20 29.30 38.40
C THR A 863 -28.90 30.63 38.66
N GLN A 864 -30.06 30.82 38.03
CA GLN A 864 -30.86 32.02 38.16
C GLN A 864 -32.36 31.71 38.16
N ASP A 865 -33.11 32.50 38.90
CA ASP A 865 -34.56 32.57 38.80
C ASP A 865 -34.91 33.57 37.69
N VAL A 866 -35.83 33.18 36.81
CA VAL A 866 -36.22 33.97 35.65
C VAL A 866 -37.73 34.11 35.64
N ILE A 867 -38.17 35.34 35.47
CA ILE A 867 -39.57 35.73 35.37
C ILE A 867 -39.77 36.45 34.04
N ILE A 868 -40.62 35.93 33.16
CA ILE A 868 -41.03 36.59 31.92
C ILE A 868 -42.48 37.02 32.09
N ARG A 869 -42.73 38.34 32.09
CA ARG A 869 -44.07 38.90 32.26
C ARG A 869 -44.43 39.86 31.14
N ALA A 870 -45.71 39.91 30.78
CA ALA A 870 -46.25 40.88 29.84
C ALA A 870 -46.89 42.05 30.60
N LEU A 871 -46.33 43.24 30.45
CA LEU A 871 -46.81 44.47 31.09
C LEU A 871 -47.68 45.27 30.10
N ARG A 872 -48.85 45.72 30.55
CA ARG A 872 -49.72 46.62 29.77
C ARG A 872 -49.12 48.03 29.79
N VAL A 873 -48.79 48.57 28.62
CA VAL A 873 -48.17 49.90 28.46
C VAL A 873 -49.19 50.94 28.00
N GLU A 874 -50.13 50.55 27.13
CA GLU A 874 -51.25 51.35 26.63
C GLU A 874 -52.52 50.46 26.56
N GLU A 875 -53.71 51.04 26.32
CA GLU A 875 -54.98 50.29 26.28
C GLU A 875 -54.94 49.04 25.37
N ASN A 876 -54.24 49.14 24.24
CA ASN A 876 -54.09 48.06 23.24
C ASN A 876 -52.62 47.71 22.97
N LYS A 877 -51.74 47.74 23.98
CA LYS A 877 -50.31 47.41 23.80
C LYS A 877 -49.70 46.78 25.04
N PHE A 878 -49.24 45.54 24.88
CA PHE A 878 -48.50 44.79 25.88
C PHE A 878 -47.03 44.67 25.46
N SER A 879 -46.11 44.91 26.39
CA SER A 879 -44.67 44.73 26.22
C SER A 879 -44.16 43.58 27.08
N PHE A 880 -43.14 42.86 26.63
CA PHE A 880 -42.56 41.76 27.40
C PHE A 880 -41.31 42.23 28.14
N THR A 881 -41.22 41.88 29.42
CA THR A 881 -40.05 42.15 30.26
C THR A 881 -39.56 40.84 30.86
N ILE A 882 -38.25 40.65 30.86
CA ILE A 882 -37.60 39.52 31.54
C ILE A 882 -36.85 40.03 32.77
N ILE A 883 -37.11 39.42 33.92
CA ILE A 883 -36.43 39.69 35.19
C ILE A 883 -35.62 38.44 35.51
N VAL A 884 -34.32 38.59 35.66
CA VAL A 884 -33.43 37.50 36.08
C VAL A 884 -32.80 37.84 37.43
N LYS A 885 -32.81 36.87 38.35
CA LYS A 885 -32.20 36.98 39.68
C LYS A 885 -31.16 35.88 39.86
N ARG A 886 -29.91 36.24 40.12
CA ARG A 886 -28.83 35.27 40.38
C ARG A 886 -29.13 34.50 41.66
N ARG A 887 -29.06 33.17 41.59
CA ARG A 887 -29.24 32.27 42.74
C ARG A 887 -27.90 31.68 43.21
N THR A 888 -27.07 31.21 42.28
CA THR A 888 -25.72 30.67 42.56
C THR A 888 -24.70 31.05 41.48
N GLY A 889 -23.41 30.89 41.77
CA GLY A 889 -22.31 31.09 40.82
C GLY A 889 -21.78 32.52 40.71
N ALA A 890 -20.65 32.72 40.02
CA ALA A 890 -19.96 34.00 39.98
C ALA A 890 -20.72 35.07 39.15
N LYS A 891 -20.82 36.31 39.68
CA LYS A 891 -21.54 37.43 39.05
C LYS A 891 -21.03 37.78 37.65
N LEU A 892 -19.72 37.68 37.42
CA LEU A 892 -19.11 38.01 36.13
C LEU A 892 -19.52 37.00 35.04
N VAL A 893 -19.52 35.70 35.38
CA VAL A 893 -19.97 34.61 34.51
C VAL A 893 -21.49 34.70 34.26
N TRP A 894 -22.27 34.98 35.31
CA TRP A 894 -23.71 35.22 35.20
C TRP A 894 -24.03 36.36 34.23
N LYS A 895 -23.30 37.47 34.29
CA LYS A 895 -23.48 38.62 33.38
C LYS A 895 -23.12 38.28 31.93
N SER A 896 -22.02 37.57 31.68
CA SER A 896 -21.60 37.19 30.32
C SER A 896 -22.50 36.13 29.69
N SER A 897 -22.96 35.16 30.48
CA SER A 897 -23.79 34.04 29.98
C SER A 897 -25.23 34.45 29.72
N ASN A 898 -25.75 35.45 30.46
CA ASN A 898 -27.13 35.91 30.30
C ASN A 898 -27.45 36.44 28.91
N TYR A 899 -26.49 37.06 28.22
CA TYR A 899 -26.72 37.54 26.85
C TYR A 899 -27.23 36.44 25.92
N ARG A 900 -26.65 35.23 26.00
CA ARG A 900 -27.03 34.09 25.17
C ARG A 900 -28.44 33.59 25.50
N PHE A 901 -28.79 33.57 26.79
CA PHE A 901 -30.13 33.19 27.25
C PHE A 901 -31.18 34.18 26.77
N ILE A 902 -30.99 35.47 27.04
CA ILE A 902 -31.95 36.53 26.68
C ILE A 902 -32.10 36.65 25.17
N ASP A 903 -31.02 36.53 24.40
CA ASP A 903 -31.09 36.54 22.94
C ASP A 903 -31.88 35.33 22.39
N ALA A 904 -31.81 34.16 23.04
CA ALA A 904 -32.62 33.00 22.67
C ALA A 904 -34.12 33.25 22.92
N VAL A 905 -34.49 33.81 24.07
CA VAL A 905 -35.88 34.20 24.38
C VAL A 905 -36.38 35.25 23.39
N ARG A 906 -35.58 36.28 23.11
CA ARG A 906 -35.87 37.32 22.11
C ARG A 906 -36.13 36.72 20.74
N LYS A 907 -35.28 35.78 20.29
CA LYS A 907 -35.45 35.09 19.01
C LYS A 907 -36.76 34.30 18.96
N GLN A 908 -37.16 33.62 20.03
CA GLN A 908 -38.44 32.92 20.09
C GLN A 908 -39.64 33.87 19.96
N LEU A 909 -39.61 35.02 20.65
CA LEU A 909 -40.63 36.05 20.50
C LEU A 909 -40.69 36.59 19.06
N LEU A 910 -39.55 36.76 18.40
CA LEU A 910 -39.51 37.14 16.99
C LEU A 910 -40.04 36.02 16.08
N THR A 911 -39.73 34.75 16.39
CA THR A 911 -40.21 33.58 15.66
C THR A 911 -41.73 33.52 15.62
N TRP A 912 -42.39 33.91 16.70
CA TRP A 912 -43.85 34.01 16.75
C TRP A 912 -44.44 34.83 15.59
N ARG A 913 -43.74 35.89 15.13
CA ARG A 913 -44.18 36.72 13.97
C ARG A 913 -44.07 36.03 12.61
N PHE A 914 -43.37 34.91 12.52
CA PHE A 914 -43.22 34.13 11.30
C PHE A 914 -44.11 32.88 11.27
N ILE A 915 -44.73 32.51 12.40
CA ILE A 915 -45.71 31.41 12.46
C ILE A 915 -46.99 31.82 11.72
N GLY A 916 -47.55 30.93 10.91
CA GLY A 916 -48.78 31.19 10.14
C GLY A 916 -50.00 31.52 11.03
N PRO A 917 -50.96 32.31 10.52
CA PRO A 917 -52.09 32.84 11.32
C PRO A 917 -52.98 31.75 11.92
N GLU A 918 -53.21 30.64 11.23
CA GLU A 918 -53.99 29.50 11.75
C GLU A 918 -53.35 28.84 12.98
N LYS A 919 -52.02 28.70 12.95
CA LYS A 919 -51.26 28.10 14.06
C LYS A 919 -51.21 29.02 15.27
N ARG A 920 -51.09 30.34 15.06
CA ARG A 920 -51.23 31.31 16.16
C ARG A 920 -52.60 31.22 16.82
N ARG A 921 -53.68 31.09 16.03
CA ARG A 921 -55.04 30.88 16.56
C ARG A 921 -55.11 29.59 17.38
N ARG A 922 -54.46 28.50 16.96
CA ARG A 922 -54.39 27.25 17.73
C ARG A 922 -53.75 27.46 19.10
N TYR A 923 -52.59 28.11 19.18
CA TYR A 923 -51.94 28.41 20.46
C TYR A 923 -52.79 29.33 21.36
N ILE A 924 -53.48 30.31 20.77
CA ILE A 924 -54.42 31.17 21.51
C ILE A 924 -55.61 30.36 22.06
N MET A 925 -56.18 29.45 21.27
CA MET A 925 -57.28 28.59 21.72
C MET A 925 -56.84 27.59 22.80
N LEU A 926 -55.64 27.02 22.69
CA LEU A 926 -55.08 26.13 23.71
C LEU A 926 -54.88 26.87 25.03
N ALA A 927 -54.34 28.09 24.98
CA ALA A 927 -54.17 28.94 26.16
C ALA A 927 -55.52 29.29 26.83
N LEU A 928 -56.56 29.57 26.04
CA LEU A 928 -57.90 29.87 26.55
C LEU A 928 -58.61 28.64 27.15
N LYS A 929 -58.32 27.43 26.64
CA LYS A 929 -58.82 26.16 27.22
C LYS A 929 -58.12 25.80 28.53
N SER A 930 -56.82 26.09 28.66
CA SER A 930 -56.10 25.85 29.91
C SER A 930 -56.47 26.84 31.02
N SER A 931 -56.95 28.04 30.68
CA SER A 931 -57.41 29.02 31.67
C SER A 931 -58.80 28.71 32.25
N THR A 932 -59.62 27.91 31.57
CA THR A 932 -60.94 27.47 32.06
C THR A 932 -60.91 26.17 32.86
N SER A 933 -59.79 25.43 32.87
CA SER A 933 -59.61 24.22 33.69
C SER A 933 -58.94 24.48 35.05
N THR A 934 -58.58 25.73 35.33
CA THR A 934 -57.90 26.18 36.57
C THR A 934 -58.76 27.11 37.43
N SER A 935 -60.04 27.29 37.08
CA SER A 935 -61.06 27.99 37.87
C SER A 935 -61.86 27.04 38.73
#